data_AF-A0A067Q1Q3-F1
#
_entry.id   AF-A0A067Q1Q3-F1
#
_cell.length_a   1.000
_cell.length_b   1.000
_cell.length_c   1.000
_cell.angle_alpha   90.00
_cell.angle_beta   90.00
_cell.angle_gamma   90.00
#
_symmetry.space_group_name_H-M   'P 1'
#
loop_
_entity.id
_entity.type
_entity.pdbx_description
1 polymer ?
#
loop_
_entity_poly.entity_id
_entity_poly.type
_entity_poly.pdbx_seq_one_letter_code
_entity_poly.pdbx_strand_id
1 'polypeptide(L)'
;MADKLPDEILKEILSPSLHVPDEKFTDTSGPSVFFRFDLSTSAFLLVCKRWLRVATPLLYEVVVLCSKAQAQALSQVFATNKQLGTFVKKLRVEGGYGMPMEKIIKASPNIKDLYLSLALYSTDSVSGICRSLSSISPTRLILYESSDHLDNASTRQLTKAICASISSNWKALGVFHTPYVDRGSGKVYSRWSAIISALSNSPSLREVTCSSCPYVESLSFHMLAKNPHLLVIRFKLKNENEGRYLEQTLDKTSRLAKLIQFDLPPAQRPADIHFPVALPDLSYIPMATTSIDVRKKIWAQILSFAMWNDWCDRDFVVADVIFYKSNKIGLARQNLLTVSKEFYEIGLPLIYSYPVLLGPYQLCHFATQIATYPALGSEIRSIFFHVTYLHGDLPQLVEESMARIVAATSNLTRLHEHCDSRGAGLPMKGTTFLKLVETSGSSLITLTGIKVSENVVPPARPPSFSIFDNLRRLRSLEWRSTMEFQDTASPTWTSYLPSLEYLKLQDCSNNFLDNLSSLSLPSLVHLDLGGRNSTPSLRRFFSSHGSKLRDVVVNPHPEGISFFDLCPNVAQLKLTAINQVPPPTFYKCAAPHRYLTRVTISAFAYSRSNPKMISRQQSAWSPLFKDADLTSFPALKEVQCLACEWPKDERAIAKNLWVEYADYFKNKWGVLLVDYEGRHWKSRLKGSR
;
A
#
# COMPACT_ATOMS: atom_id res chain seq x y z
N MET A 1 -27.44 -27.17 5.97
CA MET A 1 -27.19 -27.21 4.50
C MET A 1 -25.90 -27.96 4.16
N ALA A 2 -24.78 -27.72 4.86
CA ALA A 2 -23.51 -28.41 4.59
C ALA A 2 -23.59 -29.95 4.65
N ASP A 3 -24.47 -30.51 5.48
CA ASP A 3 -24.59 -31.96 5.65
C ASP A 3 -25.15 -32.70 4.43
N LYS A 4 -25.75 -31.97 3.46
CA LYS A 4 -26.33 -32.54 2.23
C LYS A 4 -25.39 -32.52 1.02
N LEU A 5 -24.28 -31.78 1.07
CA LEU A 5 -23.35 -31.67 -0.06
C LEU A 5 -22.45 -32.92 -0.14
N PRO A 6 -22.18 -33.53 -1.31
CA PRO A 6 -21.17 -34.60 -1.44
C PRO A 6 -19.77 -34.16 -0.99
N ASP A 7 -18.90 -35.11 -0.62
CA ASP A 7 -17.54 -34.80 -0.13
C ASP A 7 -16.69 -34.13 -1.22
N GLU A 8 -16.94 -34.46 -2.49
CA GLU A 8 -16.30 -33.88 -3.67
C GLU A 8 -16.64 -32.40 -3.81
N ILE A 9 -17.92 -32.05 -3.68
CA ILE A 9 -18.37 -30.65 -3.73
C ILE A 9 -17.81 -29.88 -2.54
N LEU A 10 -17.80 -30.49 -1.35
CA LEU A 10 -17.20 -29.88 -0.18
C LEU A 10 -15.69 -29.67 -0.36
N LYS A 11 -14.99 -30.62 -0.99
CA LYS A 11 -13.58 -30.49 -1.33
C LYS A 11 -13.34 -29.33 -2.29
N GLU A 12 -14.15 -29.18 -3.35
CA GLU A 12 -14.06 -28.06 -4.29
C GLU A 12 -14.32 -26.71 -3.60
N ILE A 13 -15.26 -26.65 -2.65
CA ILE A 13 -15.53 -25.44 -1.86
C ILE A 13 -14.34 -25.07 -0.95
N LEU A 14 -13.74 -26.07 -0.31
CA LEU A 14 -12.66 -25.85 0.66
C LEU A 14 -11.29 -25.61 0.00
N SER A 15 -11.06 -26.19 -1.18
CA SER A 15 -9.76 -26.18 -1.84
C SER A 15 -9.21 -24.77 -2.05
N PRO A 16 -9.94 -23.78 -2.58
CA PRO A 16 -9.43 -22.43 -2.76
C PRO A 16 -8.95 -21.75 -1.47
N SER A 17 -9.55 -22.10 -0.33
CA SER A 17 -9.22 -21.50 0.98
C SER A 17 -8.05 -22.20 1.68
N LEU A 18 -7.82 -23.48 1.37
CA LEU A 18 -6.74 -24.30 1.97
C LEU A 18 -5.54 -24.44 1.03
N HIS A 19 -5.72 -24.19 -0.26
CA HIS A 19 -4.68 -24.31 -1.26
C HIS A 19 -3.68 -23.15 -1.15
N VAL A 20 -2.40 -23.49 -1.22
CA VAL A 20 -1.31 -22.53 -1.35
C VAL A 20 -0.89 -22.48 -2.82
N PRO A 21 -1.12 -21.35 -3.52
CA PRO A 21 -0.67 -21.17 -4.89
C PRO A 21 0.83 -21.44 -5.03
N ASP A 22 1.22 -22.04 -6.15
CA ASP A 22 2.61 -22.46 -6.36
C ASP A 22 3.57 -21.27 -6.39
N GLU A 23 3.10 -20.13 -6.89
CA GLU A 23 3.85 -18.87 -6.94
C GLU A 23 4.18 -18.38 -5.52
N LYS A 24 3.24 -18.53 -4.57
CA LYS A 24 3.47 -18.19 -3.17
C LYS A 24 4.38 -19.21 -2.50
N PHE A 25 4.20 -20.50 -2.76
CA PHE A 25 5.06 -21.56 -2.20
C PHE A 25 6.52 -21.42 -2.64
N THR A 26 6.74 -21.04 -3.90
CA THR A 26 8.08 -20.89 -4.50
C THR A 26 8.67 -19.50 -4.35
N ASP A 27 7.98 -18.57 -3.69
CA ASP A 27 8.45 -17.19 -3.53
C ASP A 27 9.74 -17.12 -2.68
N THR A 28 10.78 -16.56 -3.31
CA THR A 28 12.13 -16.30 -2.78
C THR A 28 12.46 -14.80 -2.75
N SER A 29 11.50 -13.93 -3.10
CA SER A 29 11.73 -12.49 -3.33
C SER A 29 12.04 -11.67 -2.07
N GLY A 30 11.97 -12.27 -0.89
CA GLY A 30 12.28 -11.58 0.35
C GLY A 30 11.62 -12.24 1.57
N PRO A 31 11.13 -11.43 2.54
CA PRO A 31 10.46 -11.97 3.71
C PRO A 31 9.25 -12.82 3.35
N SER A 32 9.00 -13.88 4.10
CA SER A 32 7.95 -14.84 3.77
C SER A 32 6.57 -14.19 3.60
N VAL A 33 5.92 -14.52 2.48
CA VAL A 33 4.52 -14.16 2.23
C VAL A 33 3.57 -14.84 3.21
N PHE A 34 4.01 -15.91 3.88
CA PHE A 34 3.17 -16.68 4.80
C PHE A 34 2.99 -16.02 6.17
N PHE A 35 3.62 -14.88 6.41
CA PHE A 35 3.35 -14.07 7.61
C PHE A 35 2.07 -13.23 7.53
N ARG A 36 1.40 -13.22 6.37
CA ARG A 36 0.31 -12.27 6.07
C ARG A 36 -1.10 -12.88 6.05
N PHE A 37 -1.34 -14.05 6.65
CA PHE A 37 -2.69 -14.63 6.66
C PHE A 37 -3.56 -14.03 7.77
N ASP A 38 -4.70 -13.47 7.36
CA ASP A 38 -5.67 -12.90 8.29
C ASP A 38 -6.52 -13.98 8.99
N LEU A 39 -6.76 -15.10 8.32
CA LEU A 39 -7.55 -16.22 8.83
C LEU A 39 -6.67 -17.44 9.11
N SER A 40 -6.92 -18.11 10.24
CA SER A 40 -6.32 -19.42 10.49
C SER A 40 -7.04 -20.48 9.67
N THR A 41 -6.31 -21.19 8.82
CA THR A 41 -6.86 -22.29 8.00
C THR A 41 -7.37 -23.46 8.86
N SER A 42 -6.96 -23.57 10.12
CA SER A 42 -7.51 -24.58 11.04
C SER A 42 -8.95 -24.28 11.46
N ALA A 43 -9.44 -23.05 11.31
CA ALA A 43 -10.83 -22.71 11.63
C ALA A 43 -11.83 -23.53 10.78
N PHE A 44 -11.45 -23.89 9.55
CA PHE A 44 -12.27 -24.75 8.69
C PHE A 44 -12.44 -26.17 9.25
N LEU A 45 -11.48 -26.65 10.04
CA LEU A 45 -11.57 -27.98 10.67
C LEU A 45 -12.58 -28.02 11.82
N LEU A 46 -12.94 -26.86 12.39
CA LEU A 46 -13.80 -26.76 13.57
C LEU A 46 -15.29 -26.63 13.22
N VAL A 47 -15.64 -26.58 11.94
CA VAL A 47 -17.04 -26.41 11.50
C VAL A 47 -17.89 -27.64 11.82
N CYS A 48 -17.51 -28.81 11.31
CA CYS A 48 -18.15 -30.09 11.65
C CYS A 48 -17.22 -31.29 11.35
N LYS A 49 -17.57 -32.49 11.81
CA LYS A 49 -16.78 -33.72 11.60
C LYS A 49 -16.52 -34.03 10.11
N ARG A 50 -17.47 -33.69 9.24
CA ARG A 50 -17.36 -33.90 7.80
C ARG A 50 -16.37 -32.93 7.16
N TRP A 51 -16.43 -31.66 7.53
CA TRP A 51 -15.43 -30.66 7.14
C TRP A 51 -14.05 -31.07 7.63
N LEU A 52 -13.91 -31.48 8.89
CA LEU A 52 -12.65 -32.02 9.41
C LEU A 52 -12.11 -33.15 8.52
N ARG A 53 -12.94 -34.15 8.18
CA ARG A 53 -12.52 -35.28 7.33
C ARG A 53 -12.05 -34.84 5.94
N VAL A 54 -12.82 -33.98 5.26
CA VAL A 54 -12.53 -33.55 3.87
C VAL A 54 -11.38 -32.53 3.81
N ALA A 55 -11.33 -31.60 4.77
CA ALA A 55 -10.32 -30.54 4.84
C ALA A 55 -8.96 -31.04 5.31
N THR A 56 -8.89 -32.10 6.13
CA THR A 56 -7.63 -32.55 6.73
C THR A 56 -6.57 -32.88 5.67
N PRO A 57 -6.83 -33.71 4.64
CA PRO A 57 -5.83 -33.97 3.60
C PRO A 57 -5.40 -32.71 2.86
N LEU A 58 -6.33 -31.79 2.58
CA LEU A 58 -6.04 -30.52 1.89
C LEU A 58 -5.14 -29.61 2.73
N LEU A 59 -5.42 -29.50 4.04
CA LEU A 59 -4.66 -28.68 4.97
C LEU A 59 -3.21 -29.18 5.11
N TYR A 60 -3.01 -30.50 5.19
CA TYR A 60 -1.68 -31.09 5.34
C TYR A 60 -0.93 -31.25 4.01
N GLU A 61 -1.57 -31.05 2.85
CA GLU A 61 -0.92 -31.18 1.55
C GLU A 61 0.28 -30.24 1.39
N VAL A 62 0.15 -29.01 1.89
CA VAL A 62 1.22 -27.99 1.90
C VAL A 62 1.50 -27.56 3.33
N VAL A 63 2.65 -27.97 3.86
CA VAL A 63 3.11 -27.60 5.20
C VAL A 63 4.15 -26.48 5.09
N VAL A 64 3.91 -25.38 5.80
CA VAL A 64 4.83 -24.25 5.91
C VAL A 64 5.22 -24.05 7.38
N LEU A 65 6.52 -24.15 7.67
CA LEU A 65 7.08 -24.04 9.01
C LEU A 65 7.95 -22.78 9.13
N CYS A 66 7.45 -21.81 9.90
CA CYS A 66 8.09 -20.50 10.08
C CYS A 66 8.56 -20.26 11.54
N SER A 67 8.44 -21.25 12.42
CA SER A 67 8.89 -21.17 13.82
C SER A 67 9.17 -22.54 14.43
N LYS A 68 9.98 -22.55 15.50
CA LYS A 68 10.29 -23.76 16.26
C LYS A 68 9.05 -24.36 16.93
N ALA A 69 8.15 -23.52 17.45
CA ALA A 69 6.91 -23.97 18.09
C ALA A 69 6.00 -24.71 17.11
N GLN A 70 5.86 -24.23 15.87
CA GLN A 70 5.11 -24.92 14.82
C GLN A 70 5.73 -26.29 14.49
N ALA A 71 7.05 -26.36 14.36
CA ALA A 71 7.73 -27.63 14.09
C ALA A 71 7.58 -28.62 15.26
N GLN A 72 7.69 -28.16 16.50
CA GLN A 72 7.45 -29.00 17.69
C GLN A 72 6.01 -29.53 17.71
N ALA A 73 5.02 -28.65 17.59
CA ALA A 73 3.61 -29.02 17.59
C ALA A 73 3.29 -30.02 16.47
N LEU A 74 3.76 -29.76 15.24
CA LEU A 74 3.55 -30.67 14.11
C LEU A 74 4.23 -32.03 14.33
N SER A 75 5.45 -32.04 14.87
CA SER A 75 6.16 -33.29 15.16
C SER A 75 5.43 -34.15 16.21
N GLN A 76 4.78 -33.53 17.19
CA GLN A 76 3.94 -34.21 18.17
C GLN A 76 2.67 -34.77 17.53
N VAL A 77 2.00 -33.96 16.69
CA VAL A 77 0.83 -34.39 15.94
C VAL A 77 1.13 -35.61 15.08
N PHE A 78 2.26 -35.63 14.36
CA PHE A 78 2.67 -36.79 13.55
C PHE A 78 3.11 -37.99 14.37
N ALA A 79 3.64 -37.78 15.58
CA ALA A 79 3.94 -38.88 16.48
C ALA A 79 2.66 -39.61 16.92
N THR A 80 1.59 -38.85 17.22
CA THR A 80 0.29 -39.40 17.62
C THR A 80 -0.52 -39.93 16.43
N ASN A 81 -0.41 -39.27 15.26
CA ASN A 81 -1.15 -39.63 14.06
C ASN A 81 -0.24 -39.59 12.82
N LYS A 82 0.45 -40.71 12.60
CA LYS A 82 1.41 -40.88 11.49
C LYS A 82 0.76 -40.75 10.10
N GLN A 83 -0.53 -41.08 9.97
CA GLN A 83 -1.23 -41.02 8.69
C GLN A 83 -1.27 -39.59 8.13
N LEU A 84 -1.36 -38.58 8.99
CA LEU A 84 -1.37 -37.17 8.57
C LEU A 84 -0.09 -36.78 7.82
N GLY A 85 1.06 -37.34 8.21
CA GLY A 85 2.33 -37.09 7.54
C GLY A 85 2.33 -37.55 6.08
N THR A 86 1.55 -38.58 5.74
CA THR A 86 1.46 -39.12 4.37
C THR A 86 0.73 -38.20 3.40
N PHE A 87 -0.07 -37.25 3.91
CA PHE A 87 -0.75 -36.25 3.07
C PHE A 87 0.19 -35.13 2.63
N VAL A 88 1.34 -34.94 3.30
CA VAL A 88 2.29 -33.87 2.99
C VAL A 88 2.96 -34.13 1.64
N LYS A 89 2.69 -33.25 0.67
CA LYS A 89 3.34 -33.27 -0.66
C LYS A 89 4.31 -32.12 -0.85
N LYS A 90 4.07 -30.98 -0.20
CA LYS A 90 4.95 -29.82 -0.23
C LYS A 90 5.36 -29.43 1.19
N LEU A 91 6.66 -29.31 1.43
CA LEU A 91 7.21 -28.90 2.72
C LEU A 91 8.10 -27.68 2.54
N ARG A 92 7.74 -26.58 3.21
CA ARG A 92 8.52 -25.33 3.26
C ARG A 92 9.04 -25.08 4.66
N VAL A 93 10.36 -25.00 4.79
CA VAL A 93 11.06 -24.84 6.08
C VAL A 93 11.87 -23.55 6.07
N GLU A 94 11.43 -22.57 6.86
CA GLU A 94 12.02 -21.23 6.93
C GLU A 94 12.95 -21.04 8.14
N GLY A 95 13.74 -22.05 8.48
CA GLY A 95 14.67 -22.00 9.61
C GLY A 95 15.24 -23.37 9.99
N GLY A 96 16.09 -23.41 11.01
CA GLY A 96 16.65 -24.64 11.56
C GLY A 96 16.00 -25.04 12.89
N TYR A 97 14.95 -25.86 12.83
CA TYR A 97 14.14 -26.20 14.02
C TYR A 97 14.58 -27.46 14.78
N GLY A 98 15.77 -28.00 14.49
CA GLY A 98 16.39 -29.11 15.23
C GLY A 98 15.71 -30.47 15.02
N MET A 99 15.71 -31.31 16.07
CA MET A 99 15.20 -32.69 16.04
C MET A 99 13.73 -32.86 15.63
N PRO A 100 12.78 -31.96 15.94
CA PRO A 100 11.42 -32.03 15.41
C PRO A 100 11.34 -32.22 13.89
N MET A 101 12.29 -31.62 13.14
CA MET A 101 12.32 -31.76 11.68
C MET A 101 12.62 -33.18 11.21
N GLU A 102 13.42 -33.94 11.98
CA GLU A 102 13.70 -35.34 11.65
C GLU A 102 12.41 -36.17 11.70
N LYS A 103 11.59 -35.96 12.73
CA LYS A 103 10.32 -36.65 12.90
C LYS A 103 9.33 -36.27 11.81
N ILE A 104 9.26 -34.98 11.47
CA ILE A 104 8.35 -34.47 10.43
C ILE A 104 8.72 -35.07 9.07
N ILE A 105 9.98 -34.94 8.65
CA ILE A 105 10.41 -35.41 7.32
C ILE A 105 10.27 -36.94 7.20
N LYS A 106 10.65 -37.70 8.24
CA LYS A 106 10.47 -39.16 8.24
C LYS A 106 9.00 -39.61 8.21
N ALA A 107 8.09 -38.83 8.78
CA ALA A 107 6.65 -39.11 8.72
C ALA A 107 6.01 -38.70 7.39
N SER A 108 6.73 -37.97 6.54
CA SER A 108 6.25 -37.41 5.28
C SER A 108 7.01 -37.94 4.07
N PRO A 109 6.88 -39.25 3.75
CA PRO A 109 7.62 -39.86 2.64
C PRO A 109 7.20 -39.33 1.26
N ASN A 110 6.04 -38.70 1.15
CA ASN A 110 5.44 -38.24 -0.10
C ASN A 110 5.82 -36.79 -0.48
N ILE A 111 6.83 -36.20 0.18
CA ILE A 111 7.31 -34.85 -0.15
C ILE A 111 7.88 -34.84 -1.58
N LYS A 112 7.19 -34.13 -2.47
CA LYS A 112 7.59 -33.88 -3.86
C LYS A 112 8.28 -32.53 -4.00
N ASP A 113 7.79 -31.51 -3.29
CA ASP A 113 8.35 -30.16 -3.32
C ASP A 113 8.95 -29.83 -1.96
N LEU A 114 10.25 -29.58 -1.94
CA LEU A 114 10.97 -29.20 -0.73
C LEU A 114 11.50 -27.78 -0.88
N TYR A 115 11.09 -26.90 0.02
CA TYR A 115 11.66 -25.56 0.15
C TYR A 115 12.49 -25.49 1.43
N LEU A 116 13.74 -25.05 1.31
CA LEU A 116 14.66 -24.85 2.45
C LEU A 116 15.25 -23.44 2.45
N SER A 117 15.14 -22.76 3.59
CA SER A 117 15.87 -21.52 3.85
C SER A 117 17.29 -21.82 4.32
N LEU A 118 18.27 -21.23 3.62
CA LEU A 118 19.67 -21.13 4.04
C LEU A 118 19.95 -19.85 4.83
N ALA A 119 18.96 -18.98 5.02
CA ALA A 119 19.05 -17.81 5.89
C ALA A 119 18.96 -18.22 7.38
N LEU A 120 19.92 -19.04 7.81
CA LEU A 120 19.97 -19.63 9.15
C LEU A 120 20.82 -18.79 10.08
N TYR A 121 20.36 -18.64 11.32
CA TYR A 121 21.12 -17.99 12.37
C TYR A 121 22.03 -18.98 13.11
N SER A 122 23.01 -18.46 13.85
CA SER A 122 23.93 -19.29 14.65
C SER A 122 23.25 -20.09 15.77
N THR A 123 22.05 -19.66 16.19
CA THR A 123 21.23 -20.36 17.19
C THR A 123 20.35 -21.46 16.59
N ASP A 124 20.23 -21.51 15.27
CA ASP A 124 19.39 -22.48 14.59
C ASP A 124 20.09 -23.84 14.50
N SER A 125 19.33 -24.92 14.63
CA SER A 125 19.83 -26.28 14.52
C SER A 125 19.28 -26.97 13.27
N VAL A 126 20.16 -27.38 12.37
CA VAL A 126 19.79 -28.13 11.15
C VAL A 126 19.91 -29.65 11.31
N SER A 127 20.31 -30.11 12.50
CA SER A 127 20.62 -31.51 12.78
C SER A 127 19.53 -32.48 12.33
N GLY A 128 18.27 -32.21 12.67
CA GLY A 128 17.14 -33.05 12.30
C GLY A 128 16.85 -33.06 10.79
N ILE A 129 17.03 -31.93 10.11
CA ILE A 129 16.92 -31.84 8.64
C ILE A 129 18.01 -32.71 8.02
N CYS A 130 19.28 -32.45 8.36
CA CYS A 130 20.43 -33.17 7.79
C CYS A 130 20.33 -34.69 7.93
N ARG A 131 19.78 -35.20 9.04
CA ARG A 131 19.61 -36.64 9.30
C ARG A 131 18.47 -37.30 8.51
N SER A 132 17.53 -36.51 8.00
CA SER A 132 16.32 -37.03 7.35
C SER A 132 16.22 -36.73 5.86
N LEU A 133 17.05 -35.85 5.30
CA LEU A 133 17.02 -35.54 3.86
C LEU A 133 17.19 -36.80 2.97
N SER A 134 17.96 -37.79 3.41
CA SER A 134 18.16 -39.06 2.68
C SER A 134 16.93 -39.98 2.70
N SER A 135 15.95 -39.73 3.57
CA SER A 135 14.70 -40.53 3.67
C SER A 135 13.61 -40.11 2.69
N ILE A 136 13.83 -39.02 1.94
CA ILE A 136 12.91 -38.50 0.92
C ILE A 136 13.61 -38.39 -0.43
N SER A 137 12.83 -38.26 -1.50
CA SER A 137 13.32 -38.07 -2.88
C SER A 137 12.44 -37.04 -3.60
N PRO A 138 12.60 -35.73 -3.29
CA PRO A 138 11.77 -34.69 -3.87
C PRO A 138 12.00 -34.58 -5.38
N THR A 139 10.95 -34.21 -6.11
CA THR A 139 11.01 -33.90 -7.54
C THR A 139 11.45 -32.46 -7.78
N ARG A 140 11.24 -31.58 -6.79
CA ARG A 140 11.59 -30.17 -6.86
C ARG A 140 12.21 -29.67 -5.56
N LEU A 141 13.34 -28.99 -5.68
CA LEU A 141 14.01 -28.32 -4.57
C LEU A 141 14.02 -26.80 -4.80
N ILE A 142 13.55 -26.04 -3.82
CA ILE A 142 13.61 -24.59 -3.79
C ILE A 142 14.51 -24.17 -2.63
N LEU A 143 15.54 -23.41 -2.93
CA LEU A 143 16.38 -22.81 -1.92
C LEU A 143 16.07 -21.32 -1.79
N TYR A 144 16.14 -20.82 -0.57
CA TYR A 144 16.15 -19.40 -0.28
C TYR A 144 17.44 -19.03 0.46
N GLU A 145 18.00 -17.89 0.11
CA GLU A 145 19.25 -17.36 0.66
C GLU A 145 19.01 -15.87 0.92
N SER A 146 19.36 -15.39 2.12
CA SER A 146 19.26 -13.96 2.43
C SER A 146 20.50 -13.22 1.94
N SER A 147 20.33 -11.95 1.57
CA SER A 147 21.43 -11.05 1.23
C SER A 147 22.42 -10.84 2.38
N ASP A 148 21.99 -11.02 3.63
CA ASP A 148 22.71 -10.60 4.85
C ASP A 148 23.89 -11.51 5.26
N HIS A 149 24.48 -12.23 4.31
CA HIS A 149 25.75 -12.95 4.44
C HIS A 149 25.88 -13.86 5.67
N LEU A 150 24.81 -14.56 6.04
CA LEU A 150 24.87 -15.54 7.12
C LEU A 150 25.62 -16.78 6.63
N ASP A 151 26.90 -16.87 6.97
CA ASP A 151 27.69 -18.09 6.83
C ASP A 151 28.14 -18.57 8.21
N ASN A 152 27.54 -19.66 8.66
CA ASN A 152 27.80 -20.29 9.94
C ASN A 152 27.89 -21.81 9.82
N ALA A 153 28.13 -22.49 10.95
CA ALA A 153 28.28 -23.94 10.95
C ALA A 153 27.00 -24.63 10.45
N SER A 154 25.82 -24.15 10.83
CA SER A 154 24.53 -24.71 10.43
C SER A 154 24.29 -24.58 8.92
N THR A 155 24.58 -23.43 8.31
CA THR A 155 24.46 -23.26 6.85
C THR A 155 25.39 -24.22 6.10
N ARG A 156 26.66 -24.32 6.52
CA ARG A 156 27.63 -25.24 5.88
C ARG A 156 27.24 -26.71 6.04
N GLN A 157 26.78 -27.08 7.24
CA GLN A 157 26.32 -28.44 7.52
C GLN A 157 25.11 -28.81 6.65
N LEU A 158 24.13 -27.91 6.55
CA LEU A 158 22.95 -28.13 5.72
C LEU A 158 23.32 -28.20 4.23
N THR A 159 24.16 -27.30 3.73
CA THR A 159 24.67 -27.38 2.35
C THR A 159 25.34 -28.72 2.06
N LYS A 160 26.21 -29.20 2.96
CA LYS A 160 26.85 -30.51 2.80
C LYS A 160 25.83 -31.65 2.75
N ALA A 161 24.82 -31.63 3.61
CA ALA A 161 23.76 -32.64 3.64
C ALA A 161 22.88 -32.61 2.38
N ILE A 162 22.57 -31.41 1.86
CA ILE A 162 21.87 -31.22 0.59
C ILE A 162 22.70 -31.79 -0.56
N CYS A 163 23.97 -31.41 -0.69
CA CYS A 163 24.86 -31.93 -1.74
C CYS A 163 24.95 -33.46 -1.71
N ALA A 164 25.14 -34.04 -0.52
CA ALA A 164 25.16 -35.49 -0.35
C ALA A 164 23.84 -36.12 -0.84
N SER A 165 22.70 -35.58 -0.41
CA SER A 165 21.38 -36.12 -0.77
C SER A 165 21.08 -36.01 -2.27
N ILE A 166 21.49 -34.89 -2.92
CA ILE A 166 21.40 -34.72 -4.38
C ILE A 166 22.19 -35.83 -5.08
N SER A 167 23.43 -36.08 -4.66
CA SER A 167 24.29 -37.08 -5.30
C SER A 167 23.82 -38.52 -5.07
N SER A 168 23.39 -38.87 -3.85
CA SER A 168 23.10 -40.26 -3.49
C SER A 168 21.62 -40.64 -3.61
N ASN A 169 20.70 -39.86 -3.04
CA ASN A 169 19.33 -40.31 -2.76
C ASN A 169 18.27 -39.70 -3.71
N TRP A 170 18.44 -38.45 -4.13
CA TRP A 170 17.40 -37.70 -4.84
C TRP A 170 17.40 -37.95 -6.35
N LYS A 171 17.18 -39.21 -6.73
CA LYS A 171 17.16 -39.62 -8.13
C LYS A 171 15.98 -39.05 -8.91
N ALA A 172 14.95 -38.52 -8.24
CA ALA A 172 13.79 -37.91 -8.87
C ALA A 172 13.88 -36.38 -9.03
N LEU A 173 14.96 -35.74 -8.55
CA LEU A 173 15.08 -34.28 -8.56
C LEU A 173 15.20 -33.74 -9.99
N GLY A 174 14.08 -33.22 -10.50
CA GLY A 174 13.96 -32.70 -11.86
C GLY A 174 14.02 -31.18 -11.96
N VAL A 175 13.61 -30.48 -10.90
CA VAL A 175 13.50 -29.01 -10.90
C VAL A 175 14.25 -28.42 -9.70
N PHE A 176 15.06 -27.40 -9.94
CA PHE A 176 15.80 -26.71 -8.90
C PHE A 176 15.62 -25.19 -8.99
N HIS A 177 15.15 -24.56 -7.91
CA HIS A 177 14.96 -23.11 -7.83
C HIS A 177 15.97 -22.50 -6.85
N THR A 178 16.56 -21.36 -7.22
CA THR A 178 17.49 -20.59 -6.40
C THR A 178 17.22 -19.09 -6.52
N PRO A 179 17.47 -18.28 -5.48
CA PRO A 179 17.43 -16.83 -5.62
C PRO A 179 18.48 -16.32 -6.59
N TYR A 180 19.62 -17.02 -6.74
CA TYR A 180 20.87 -16.53 -7.33
C TYR A 180 21.26 -15.14 -6.79
N VAL A 181 22.35 -15.05 -6.03
CA VAL A 181 22.77 -13.77 -5.43
C VAL A 181 24.04 -13.31 -6.11
N ASP A 182 23.90 -12.51 -7.16
CA ASP A 182 25.03 -11.98 -7.95
C ASP A 182 26.02 -11.17 -7.10
N ARG A 183 25.53 -10.54 -6.01
CA ARG A 183 26.33 -9.75 -5.05
C ARG A 183 26.57 -10.48 -3.73
N GLY A 184 26.62 -11.82 -3.75
CA GLY A 184 26.88 -12.62 -2.56
C GLY A 184 28.32 -12.48 -2.06
N SER A 185 28.55 -12.67 -0.76
CA SER A 185 29.91 -12.85 -0.26
C SER A 185 30.55 -14.11 -0.90
N GLY A 186 31.88 -14.19 -0.96
CA GLY A 186 32.57 -15.37 -1.53
C GLY A 186 32.16 -16.70 -0.91
N LYS A 187 31.63 -16.69 0.33
CA LYS A 187 31.08 -17.85 1.02
C LYS A 187 29.73 -18.32 0.46
N VAL A 188 28.84 -17.38 0.11
CA VAL A 188 27.58 -17.70 -0.60
C VAL A 188 27.91 -18.32 -1.95
N TYR A 189 28.89 -17.74 -2.67
CA TYR A 189 29.37 -18.30 -3.92
C TYR A 189 29.96 -19.71 -3.78
N SER A 190 30.73 -19.97 -2.72
CA SER A 190 31.27 -21.31 -2.43
C SER A 190 30.17 -22.34 -2.19
N ARG A 191 29.12 -22.00 -1.42
CA ARG A 191 27.96 -22.89 -1.22
C ARG A 191 27.21 -23.13 -2.51
N TRP A 192 26.97 -22.07 -3.28
CA TRP A 192 26.35 -22.15 -4.60
C TRP A 192 27.13 -23.11 -5.50
N SER A 193 28.44 -22.93 -5.60
CA SER A 193 29.33 -23.77 -6.39
C SER A 193 29.27 -25.25 -5.96
N ALA A 194 29.25 -25.52 -4.65
CA ALA A 194 29.14 -26.88 -4.12
C ALA A 194 27.78 -27.54 -4.48
N ILE A 195 26.68 -26.79 -4.40
CA ILE A 195 25.35 -27.27 -4.79
C ILE A 195 25.30 -27.52 -6.30
N ILE A 196 25.84 -26.61 -7.10
CA ILE A 196 25.92 -26.75 -8.54
C ILE A 196 26.75 -27.97 -8.96
N SER A 197 27.87 -28.23 -8.30
CA SER A 197 28.68 -29.41 -8.55
C SER A 197 27.93 -30.71 -8.24
N ALA A 198 27.07 -30.73 -7.20
CA ALA A 198 26.20 -31.88 -6.95
C ALA A 198 25.12 -32.01 -8.03
N LEU A 199 24.49 -30.90 -8.43
CA LEU A 199 23.43 -30.85 -9.45
C LEU A 199 23.93 -31.22 -10.86
N SER A 200 25.18 -30.89 -11.20
CA SER A 200 25.75 -31.24 -12.52
C SER A 200 25.81 -32.74 -12.76
N ASN A 201 25.79 -33.54 -11.69
CA ASN A 201 25.80 -35.00 -11.71
C ASN A 201 24.42 -35.62 -11.44
N SER A 202 23.37 -34.80 -11.28
CA SER A 202 22.01 -35.31 -11.05
C SER A 202 21.44 -35.93 -12.33
N PRO A 203 21.01 -37.21 -12.32
CA PRO A 203 20.56 -37.90 -13.53
C PRO A 203 19.17 -37.48 -14.02
N SER A 204 18.41 -36.77 -13.19
CA SER A 204 17.03 -36.39 -13.52
C SER A 204 16.81 -34.89 -13.64
N LEU A 205 17.84 -34.07 -13.38
CA LEU A 205 17.72 -32.61 -13.41
C LEU A 205 17.43 -32.13 -14.83
N ARG A 206 16.29 -31.46 -15.01
CA ARG A 206 15.81 -30.93 -16.29
C ARG A 206 15.75 -29.41 -16.32
N GLU A 207 15.47 -28.79 -15.17
CA GLU A 207 15.23 -27.36 -15.07
C GLU A 207 15.94 -26.74 -13.86
N VAL A 208 16.59 -25.60 -14.11
CA VAL A 208 17.12 -24.71 -13.08
C VAL A 208 16.48 -23.34 -13.24
N THR A 209 15.85 -22.82 -12.19
CA THR A 209 15.23 -21.49 -12.17
C THR A 209 15.98 -20.57 -11.22
N CYS A 210 16.45 -19.44 -11.72
CA CYS A 210 17.13 -18.40 -10.98
C CYS A 210 16.21 -17.18 -10.84
N SER A 211 16.08 -16.66 -9.61
CA SER A 211 15.18 -15.51 -9.33
C SER A 211 15.78 -14.17 -9.76
N SER A 212 17.05 -14.15 -10.16
CA SER A 212 17.73 -13.00 -10.75
C SER A 212 18.73 -13.45 -11.82
N CYS A 213 19.01 -12.57 -12.78
CA CYS A 213 20.01 -12.77 -13.81
C CYS A 213 21.38 -12.26 -13.34
N PRO A 214 22.48 -13.02 -13.49
CA PRO A 214 23.82 -12.46 -13.30
C PRO A 214 24.10 -11.35 -14.31
N TYR A 215 24.98 -10.42 -13.95
CA TYR A 215 25.63 -9.57 -14.95
C TYR A 215 26.55 -10.44 -15.82
N VAL A 216 27.57 -11.08 -15.25
CA VAL A 216 28.57 -11.82 -16.03
C VAL A 216 28.34 -13.32 -16.04
N GLU A 217 28.82 -13.97 -17.10
CA GLU A 217 28.87 -15.42 -17.18
C GLU A 217 29.65 -16.03 -15.99
N SER A 218 29.06 -17.02 -15.33
CA SER A 218 29.67 -17.71 -14.18
C SER A 218 30.13 -19.11 -14.55
N LEU A 219 31.32 -19.52 -14.05
CA LEU A 219 31.81 -20.90 -14.12
C LEU A 219 30.79 -21.92 -13.60
N SER A 220 29.93 -21.51 -12.68
CA SER A 220 28.87 -22.37 -12.14
C SER A 220 27.86 -22.78 -13.22
N PHE A 221 27.46 -21.86 -14.10
CA PHE A 221 26.52 -22.19 -15.17
C PHE A 221 27.15 -23.10 -16.23
N HIS A 222 28.45 -22.95 -16.49
CA HIS A 222 29.19 -23.90 -17.31
C HIS A 222 29.21 -25.32 -16.72
N MET A 223 29.38 -25.44 -15.40
CA MET A 223 29.31 -26.75 -14.73
C MET A 223 27.91 -27.37 -14.86
N LEU A 224 26.84 -26.58 -14.68
CA LEU A 224 25.47 -27.03 -14.93
C LEU A 224 25.26 -27.49 -16.37
N ALA A 225 25.77 -26.71 -17.34
CA ALA A 225 25.69 -27.04 -18.75
C ALA A 225 26.48 -28.29 -19.15
N LYS A 226 27.22 -28.94 -18.24
CA LYS A 226 27.80 -30.29 -18.47
C LYS A 226 26.81 -31.41 -18.16
N ASN A 227 25.74 -31.16 -17.39
CA ASN A 227 24.73 -32.17 -17.11
C ASN A 227 23.96 -32.51 -18.40
N PRO A 228 24.00 -33.73 -18.94
CA PRO A 228 23.38 -34.06 -20.22
C PRO A 228 21.84 -34.01 -20.20
N HIS A 229 21.23 -34.09 -19.02
CA HIS A 229 19.77 -34.11 -18.85
C HIS A 229 19.15 -32.72 -18.67
N LEU A 230 19.97 -31.71 -18.37
CA LEU A 230 19.51 -30.33 -18.20
C LEU A 230 19.00 -29.77 -19.53
N LEU A 231 17.75 -29.30 -19.52
CA LEU A 231 17.03 -28.79 -20.69
C LEU A 231 16.95 -27.26 -20.69
N VAL A 232 16.82 -26.64 -19.50
CA VAL A 232 16.64 -25.19 -19.41
C VAL A 232 17.22 -24.60 -18.12
N ILE A 233 17.79 -23.40 -18.24
CA ILE A 233 18.16 -22.49 -17.15
C ILE A 233 17.32 -21.22 -17.32
N ARG A 234 16.29 -21.05 -16.49
CA ARG A 234 15.38 -19.90 -16.53
C ARG A 234 15.86 -18.80 -15.62
N PHE A 235 15.95 -17.57 -16.11
CA PHE A 235 16.16 -16.36 -15.31
C PHE A 235 14.88 -15.54 -15.26
N LYS A 236 14.36 -15.32 -14.05
CA LYS A 236 13.23 -14.40 -13.83
C LYS A 236 13.74 -12.97 -13.85
N LEU A 237 13.38 -12.21 -14.89
CA LEU A 237 13.77 -10.80 -15.03
C LEU A 237 12.75 -9.89 -14.35
N LYS A 238 13.19 -8.74 -13.83
CA LYS A 238 12.28 -7.67 -13.37
C LYS A 238 11.92 -6.71 -14.49
N ASN A 239 12.81 -6.57 -15.47
CA ASN A 239 12.62 -5.74 -16.65
C ASN A 239 13.47 -6.29 -17.82
N GLU A 240 13.15 -5.87 -19.04
CA GLU A 240 13.81 -6.33 -20.26
C GLU A 240 15.31 -6.03 -20.33
N ASN A 241 15.81 -5.05 -19.57
CA ASN A 241 17.22 -4.66 -19.62
C ASN A 241 18.12 -5.59 -18.78
N GLU A 242 17.58 -6.30 -17.79
CA GLU A 242 18.38 -7.15 -16.88
C GLU A 242 19.05 -8.33 -17.61
N GLY A 243 18.42 -8.90 -18.64
CA GLY A 243 18.97 -10.03 -19.40
C GLY A 243 19.99 -9.64 -20.48
N ARG A 244 19.98 -8.38 -20.95
CA ARG A 244 20.74 -7.95 -22.14
C ARG A 244 22.24 -8.11 -21.97
N TYR A 245 22.77 -7.82 -20.78
CA TYR A 245 24.21 -7.88 -20.56
C TYR A 245 24.70 -9.33 -20.62
N LEU A 246 24.03 -10.26 -19.95
CA LEU A 246 24.39 -11.68 -20.01
C LEU A 246 24.31 -12.18 -21.46
N GLU A 247 23.22 -11.87 -22.17
CA GLU A 247 23.02 -12.25 -23.58
C GLU A 247 24.14 -11.74 -24.51
N GLN A 248 24.66 -10.53 -24.28
CA GLN A 248 25.77 -9.97 -25.04
C GLN A 248 27.12 -10.66 -24.75
N THR A 249 27.31 -11.16 -23.52
CA THR A 249 28.56 -11.82 -23.11
C THR A 249 28.61 -13.31 -23.42
N LEU A 250 27.45 -13.95 -23.64
CA LEU A 250 27.38 -15.38 -23.90
C LEU A 250 27.93 -15.74 -25.28
N ASP A 251 28.81 -16.73 -25.33
CA ASP A 251 29.12 -17.41 -26.59
C ASP A 251 27.86 -18.13 -27.09
N LYS A 252 27.25 -17.57 -28.14
CA LYS A 252 26.01 -18.07 -28.76
C LYS A 252 26.13 -19.50 -29.30
N THR A 253 27.35 -19.99 -29.53
CA THR A 253 27.58 -21.36 -30.00
C THR A 253 27.64 -22.37 -28.85
N SER A 254 27.89 -21.89 -27.63
CA SER A 254 28.00 -22.73 -26.44
C SER A 254 26.69 -23.45 -26.13
N ARG A 255 26.80 -24.63 -25.50
CA ARG A 255 25.63 -25.34 -24.96
C ARG A 255 24.90 -24.49 -23.92
N LEU A 256 25.63 -23.71 -23.14
CA LEU A 256 25.05 -22.86 -22.10
C LEU A 256 24.08 -21.83 -22.69
N ALA A 257 24.47 -21.14 -23.77
CA ALA A 257 23.61 -20.18 -24.45
C ALA A 257 22.28 -20.80 -24.92
N LYS A 258 22.29 -22.06 -25.34
CA LYS A 258 21.08 -22.79 -25.77
C LYS A 258 20.16 -23.20 -24.62
N LEU A 259 20.69 -23.33 -23.41
CA LEU A 259 19.93 -23.69 -22.22
C LEU A 259 19.26 -22.47 -21.57
N ILE A 260 19.82 -21.28 -21.76
CA ILE A 260 19.36 -20.07 -21.07
C ILE A 260 18.04 -19.58 -21.67
N GLN A 261 17.05 -19.34 -20.81
CA GLN A 261 15.79 -18.68 -21.14
C GLN A 261 15.53 -17.53 -20.17
N PHE A 262 15.03 -16.42 -20.70
CA PHE A 262 14.65 -15.25 -19.92
C PHE A 262 13.14 -15.21 -19.78
N ASP A 263 12.65 -15.40 -18.55
CA ASP A 263 11.24 -15.25 -18.24
C ASP A 263 11.01 -13.80 -17.81
N LEU A 264 10.38 -13.02 -18.68
CA LEU A 264 9.84 -11.72 -18.29
C LEU A 264 8.64 -11.94 -17.37
N PRO A 265 8.38 -11.02 -16.41
CA PRO A 265 7.11 -11.02 -15.73
C PRO A 265 6.05 -10.97 -16.83
N PRO A 266 5.00 -11.81 -16.80
CA PRO A 266 3.92 -11.68 -17.76
C PRO A 266 3.53 -10.21 -17.73
N ALA A 267 3.57 -9.56 -18.90
CA ALA A 267 3.07 -8.19 -19.02
C ALA A 267 1.74 -8.21 -18.28
N GLN A 268 1.56 -7.31 -17.32
CA GLN A 268 0.30 -7.19 -16.61
C GLN A 268 -0.74 -6.81 -17.67
N ARG A 269 -1.23 -7.82 -18.40
CA ARG A 269 -2.43 -7.71 -19.19
C ARG A 269 -3.45 -7.32 -18.13
N PRO A 270 -4.13 -6.16 -18.29
CA PRO A 270 -5.28 -5.89 -17.46
C PRO A 270 -6.11 -7.16 -17.56
N ALA A 271 -6.26 -7.88 -16.44
CA ALA A 271 -6.69 -9.28 -16.42
C ALA A 271 -7.75 -9.43 -17.50
N ASP A 272 -7.46 -10.19 -18.57
CA ASP A 272 -8.38 -10.32 -19.70
C ASP A 272 -9.66 -10.91 -19.10
N ILE A 273 -10.61 -10.02 -18.79
CA ILE A 273 -11.95 -10.41 -18.43
C ILE A 273 -12.49 -10.88 -19.78
N HIS A 274 -12.28 -12.16 -20.08
CA HIS A 274 -12.89 -12.82 -21.21
C HIS A 274 -14.40 -12.78 -20.99
N PHE A 275 -15.02 -11.68 -21.38
CA PHE A 275 -16.43 -11.66 -21.70
C PHE A 275 -16.54 -12.39 -23.06
N PRO A 276 -17.24 -13.53 -23.14
CA PRO A 276 -17.54 -14.15 -24.41
C PRO A 276 -18.59 -13.29 -25.12
N VAL A 277 -18.15 -12.17 -25.71
CA VAL A 277 -19.01 -11.34 -26.56
C VAL A 277 -18.90 -11.90 -27.97
N ALA A 278 -19.97 -12.56 -28.44
CA ALA A 278 -20.11 -12.90 -29.85
C ALA A 278 -19.97 -11.61 -30.68
N LEU A 279 -19.17 -11.65 -31.76
CA LEU A 279 -19.06 -10.54 -32.71
C LEU A 279 -20.48 -10.13 -33.16
N PRO A 280 -20.95 -8.91 -32.85
CA PRO A 280 -22.30 -8.50 -33.25
C PRO A 280 -22.43 -8.44 -34.77
N ASP A 281 -23.62 -8.74 -35.26
CA ASP A 281 -24.03 -8.58 -36.66
C ASP A 281 -23.68 -7.17 -37.16
N LEU A 282 -22.90 -7.09 -38.25
CA LEU A 282 -22.42 -5.83 -38.85
C LEU A 282 -23.56 -4.91 -39.34
N SER A 283 -24.79 -5.43 -39.46
CA SER A 283 -25.98 -4.65 -39.84
C SER A 283 -26.66 -3.96 -38.65
N TYR A 284 -26.31 -4.30 -37.41
CA TYR A 284 -26.90 -3.69 -36.23
C TYR A 284 -26.38 -2.28 -36.00
N ILE A 285 -27.25 -1.29 -36.19
CA ILE A 285 -27.00 0.11 -35.80
C ILE A 285 -27.67 0.34 -34.44
N PRO A 286 -26.91 0.47 -33.34
CA PRO A 286 -27.48 0.70 -32.02
C PRO A 286 -28.40 1.93 -32.03
N MET A 287 -29.62 1.77 -31.50
CA MET A 287 -30.60 2.85 -31.33
C MET A 287 -31.07 3.53 -32.63
N ALA A 288 -31.07 2.82 -33.77
CA ALA A 288 -31.51 3.39 -35.07
C ALA A 288 -32.93 3.97 -35.05
N THR A 289 -33.83 3.42 -34.23
CA THR A 289 -35.24 3.86 -34.10
C THR A 289 -35.45 4.91 -33.01
N THR A 290 -34.42 5.26 -32.24
CA THR A 290 -34.51 6.21 -31.12
C THR A 290 -34.33 7.65 -31.61
N SER A 291 -35.05 8.61 -31.01
CA SER A 291 -34.86 10.03 -31.34
C SER A 291 -33.43 10.50 -31.04
N ILE A 292 -32.96 11.51 -31.79
CA ILE A 292 -31.60 12.03 -31.68
C ILE A 292 -31.29 12.49 -30.24
N ASP A 293 -32.24 13.16 -29.57
CA ASP A 293 -32.03 13.67 -28.21
C ASP A 293 -31.89 12.56 -27.18
N VAL A 294 -32.72 11.51 -27.26
CA VAL A 294 -32.64 10.36 -26.35
C VAL A 294 -31.35 9.59 -26.61
N ARG A 295 -30.98 9.41 -27.90
CA ARG A 295 -29.72 8.78 -28.29
C ARG A 295 -28.51 9.56 -27.77
N LYS A 296 -28.50 10.89 -27.90
CA LYS A 296 -27.44 11.77 -27.37
C LYS A 296 -27.33 11.66 -25.84
N LYS A 297 -28.44 11.61 -25.11
CA LYS A 297 -28.44 11.40 -23.64
C LYS A 297 -27.87 10.05 -23.24
N ILE A 298 -28.25 8.98 -23.94
CA ILE A 298 -27.74 7.62 -23.68
C ILE A 298 -26.23 7.58 -23.95
N TRP A 299 -25.78 8.09 -25.11
CA TRP A 299 -24.36 8.14 -25.43
C TRP A 299 -23.57 9.03 -24.47
N ALA A 300 -24.13 10.16 -24.02
CA ALA A 300 -23.48 11.01 -23.02
C ALA A 300 -23.22 10.22 -21.72
N GLN A 301 -24.18 9.42 -21.25
CA GLN A 301 -24.01 8.58 -20.07
C GLN A 301 -22.99 7.45 -20.28
N ILE A 302 -23.00 6.82 -21.46
CA ILE A 302 -22.03 5.76 -21.80
C ILE A 302 -20.62 6.36 -21.87
N LEU A 303 -20.47 7.50 -22.54
CA LEU A 303 -19.19 8.20 -22.66
C LEU A 303 -18.72 8.74 -21.31
N SER A 304 -19.60 9.25 -20.45
CA SER A 304 -19.20 9.70 -19.11
C SER A 304 -18.60 8.54 -18.31
N PHE A 305 -19.20 7.35 -18.38
CA PHE A 305 -18.66 6.15 -17.75
C PHE A 305 -17.32 5.72 -18.37
N ALA A 306 -17.25 5.64 -19.71
CA ALA A 306 -16.05 5.24 -20.44
C ALA A 306 -14.88 6.21 -20.27
N MET A 307 -15.17 7.49 -20.07
CA MET A 307 -14.19 8.54 -19.77
C MET A 307 -13.88 8.66 -18.28
N TRP A 308 -14.50 7.85 -17.42
CA TRP A 308 -14.38 7.89 -15.96
C TRP A 308 -14.78 9.22 -15.32
N ASN A 309 -15.78 9.91 -15.87
CA ASN A 309 -16.28 11.17 -15.31
C ASN A 309 -16.97 10.98 -13.96
N ASP A 310 -17.59 9.83 -13.73
CA ASP A 310 -18.22 9.50 -12.44
C ASP A 310 -17.21 9.51 -11.28
N TRP A 311 -15.91 9.34 -11.57
CA TRP A 311 -14.83 9.42 -10.58
C TRP A 311 -14.39 10.86 -10.29
N CYS A 312 -14.75 11.81 -11.14
CA CYS A 312 -14.33 13.19 -10.99
C CYS A 312 -15.28 14.00 -10.08
N ASP A 313 -16.45 13.44 -9.75
CA ASP A 313 -17.41 14.02 -8.81
C ASP A 313 -17.13 13.67 -7.33
N ARG A 314 -16.09 12.86 -7.05
CA ARG A 314 -15.58 12.60 -5.70
C ARG A 314 -14.30 13.39 -5.43
N ASP A 315 -13.92 13.47 -4.15
CA ASP A 315 -12.63 14.06 -3.77
C ASP A 315 -11.47 13.21 -4.28
N PHE A 316 -10.49 13.86 -4.92
CA PHE A 316 -9.31 13.21 -5.48
C PHE A 316 -8.37 12.69 -4.38
N VAL A 317 -7.92 11.44 -4.49
CA VAL A 317 -6.90 10.85 -3.62
C VAL A 317 -5.55 10.72 -4.33
N VAL A 318 -4.46 10.53 -3.58
CA VAL A 318 -3.10 10.38 -4.13
C VAL A 318 -3.01 9.26 -5.18
N ALA A 319 -3.76 8.17 -5.00
CA ALA A 319 -3.81 7.08 -5.97
C ALA A 319 -4.36 7.53 -7.33
N ASP A 320 -5.32 8.45 -7.35
CA ASP A 320 -5.89 9.00 -8.59
C ASP A 320 -4.81 9.75 -9.37
N VAL A 321 -3.95 10.52 -8.67
CA VAL A 321 -2.83 11.24 -9.31
C VAL A 321 -1.89 10.31 -10.06
N ILE A 322 -1.53 9.17 -9.45
CA ILE A 322 -0.68 8.15 -10.07
C ILE A 322 -1.39 7.56 -11.29
N PHE A 323 -2.69 7.30 -11.18
CA PHE A 323 -3.50 6.78 -12.26
C PHE A 323 -3.56 7.76 -13.45
N TYR A 324 -3.80 9.05 -13.22
CA TYR A 324 -3.78 10.08 -14.27
C TYR A 324 -2.39 10.28 -14.89
N LYS A 325 -1.31 10.24 -14.08
CA LYS A 325 0.08 10.34 -14.57
C LYS A 325 0.47 9.22 -15.54
N SER A 326 -0.20 8.07 -15.48
CA SER A 326 0.08 6.95 -16.38
C SER A 326 -0.33 7.22 -17.83
N ASN A 327 -0.90 8.40 -18.16
CA ASN A 327 -1.40 8.82 -19.47
C ASN A 327 -2.50 7.94 -20.10
N LYS A 328 -2.89 6.84 -19.45
CA LYS A 328 -3.91 5.91 -19.96
C LYS A 328 -5.27 6.60 -20.14
N ILE A 329 -5.63 7.50 -19.22
CA ILE A 329 -6.94 8.17 -19.24
C ILE A 329 -7.04 9.23 -20.33
N GLY A 330 -6.02 10.09 -20.45
CA GLY A 330 -5.99 11.11 -21.49
C GLY A 330 -6.10 10.49 -22.88
N LEU A 331 -5.34 9.41 -23.13
CA LEU A 331 -5.37 8.71 -24.41
C LEU A 331 -6.73 8.03 -24.67
N ALA A 332 -7.33 7.37 -23.67
CA ALA A 332 -8.65 6.76 -23.82
C ALA A 332 -9.73 7.81 -24.14
N ARG A 333 -9.76 8.94 -23.42
CA ARG A 333 -10.68 10.05 -23.66
C ARG A 333 -10.48 10.63 -25.06
N GLN A 334 -9.25 10.86 -25.48
CA GLN A 334 -8.93 11.37 -26.82
C GLN A 334 -9.38 10.40 -27.91
N ASN A 335 -9.09 9.11 -27.77
CA ASN A 335 -9.48 8.09 -28.75
C ASN A 335 -11.00 8.03 -28.92
N LEU A 336 -11.78 8.13 -27.82
CA LEU A 336 -13.23 8.16 -27.88
C LEU A 336 -13.75 9.37 -28.68
N LEU A 337 -13.15 10.55 -28.53
CA LEU A 337 -13.53 11.74 -29.32
C LEU A 337 -13.25 11.58 -30.81
N THR A 338 -12.30 10.71 -31.20
CA THR A 338 -11.93 10.48 -32.59
C THR A 338 -12.73 9.36 -33.28
N VAL A 339 -13.64 8.69 -32.56
CA VAL A 339 -14.45 7.59 -33.12
C VAL A 339 -15.40 8.09 -34.22
N SER A 340 -16.12 9.19 -33.96
CA SER A 340 -17.08 9.78 -34.90
C SER A 340 -17.39 11.23 -34.57
N LYS A 341 -18.04 11.96 -35.50
CA LYS A 341 -18.51 13.33 -35.27
C LYS A 341 -19.52 13.42 -34.11
N GLU A 342 -20.43 12.43 -33.98
CA GLU A 342 -21.40 12.39 -32.88
C GLU A 342 -20.70 12.19 -31.53
N PHE A 343 -19.67 11.32 -31.47
CA PHE A 343 -18.86 11.14 -30.27
C PHE A 343 -18.06 12.38 -29.92
N TYR A 344 -17.55 13.12 -30.91
CA TYR A 344 -16.89 14.40 -30.69
C TYR A 344 -17.86 15.43 -30.09
N GLU A 345 -19.05 15.61 -30.69
CA GLU A 345 -20.05 16.58 -30.22
C GLU A 345 -20.53 16.28 -28.78
N ILE A 346 -20.77 15.00 -28.46
CA ILE A 346 -21.23 14.59 -27.13
C ILE A 346 -20.08 14.56 -26.11
N GLY A 347 -18.92 14.08 -26.52
CA GLY A 347 -17.77 13.89 -25.66
C GLY A 347 -17.01 15.18 -25.34
N LEU A 348 -17.07 16.21 -26.19
CA LEU A 348 -16.34 17.46 -25.99
C LEU A 348 -16.77 18.20 -24.71
N PRO A 349 -18.07 18.41 -24.41
CA PRO A 349 -18.49 18.94 -23.11
C PRO A 349 -18.00 18.06 -21.95
N LEU A 350 -18.09 16.72 -22.10
CA LEU A 350 -17.70 15.76 -21.07
C LEU A 350 -16.21 15.80 -20.71
N ILE A 351 -15.31 16.00 -21.69
CA ILE A 351 -13.88 16.13 -21.42
C ILE A 351 -13.55 17.47 -20.75
N TYR A 352 -14.27 18.54 -21.13
CA TYR A 352 -14.12 19.86 -20.53
C TYR A 352 -14.80 19.99 -19.16
N SER A 353 -15.75 19.13 -18.81
CA SER A 353 -16.32 19.13 -17.45
C SER A 353 -15.31 18.77 -16.37
N TYR A 354 -14.27 18.00 -16.72
CA TYR A 354 -13.31 17.42 -15.76
C TYR A 354 -11.84 17.45 -16.26
N PRO A 355 -11.28 18.63 -16.58
CA PRO A 355 -9.90 18.76 -17.02
C PRO A 355 -8.91 18.34 -15.93
N VAL A 356 -7.89 17.59 -16.36
CA VAL A 356 -6.75 17.17 -15.55
C VAL A 356 -5.49 17.78 -16.15
N LEU A 357 -4.95 18.79 -15.46
CA LEU A 357 -3.88 19.63 -15.96
C LEU A 357 -2.57 19.27 -15.27
N LEU A 358 -1.76 18.47 -15.97
CA LEU A 358 -0.48 17.95 -15.49
C LEU A 358 0.68 18.82 -15.96
N GLY A 359 0.98 19.87 -15.20
CA GLY A 359 2.09 20.79 -15.47
C GLY A 359 1.65 22.21 -15.82
N PRO A 360 2.57 23.19 -15.70
CA PRO A 360 2.25 24.61 -15.90
C PRO A 360 1.89 24.93 -17.36
N TYR A 361 2.54 24.29 -18.34
CA TYR A 361 2.29 24.56 -19.76
C TYR A 361 0.90 24.08 -20.20
N GLN A 362 0.46 22.91 -19.75
CA GLN A 362 -0.87 22.37 -20.02
C GLN A 362 -1.96 23.30 -19.47
N LEU A 363 -1.72 23.88 -18.29
CA LEU A 363 -2.60 24.88 -17.70
C LEU A 363 -2.67 26.16 -18.55
N CYS A 364 -1.55 26.65 -19.08
CA CYS A 364 -1.52 27.82 -19.97
C CYS A 364 -2.24 27.57 -21.31
N HIS A 365 -1.99 26.41 -21.92
CA HIS A 365 -2.69 26.00 -23.14
C HIS A 365 -4.20 25.89 -22.91
N PHE A 366 -4.60 25.27 -21.80
CA PHE A 366 -6.00 25.17 -21.43
C PHE A 366 -6.64 26.55 -21.21
N ALA A 367 -5.97 27.46 -20.48
CA ALA A 367 -6.44 28.83 -20.30
C ALA A 367 -6.63 29.57 -21.64
N THR A 368 -5.73 29.35 -22.60
CA THR A 368 -5.82 29.93 -23.95
C THR A 368 -6.99 29.35 -24.73
N GLN A 369 -7.22 28.03 -24.63
CA GLN A 369 -8.37 27.37 -25.25
C GLN A 369 -9.69 27.88 -24.68
N ILE A 370 -9.81 28.01 -23.36
CA ILE A 370 -11.02 28.53 -22.72
C ILE A 370 -11.26 30.00 -23.06
N ALA A 371 -10.21 30.82 -23.14
CA ALA A 371 -10.34 32.20 -23.61
C ALA A 371 -10.82 32.28 -25.07
N THR A 372 -10.41 31.31 -25.90
CA THR A 372 -10.82 31.22 -27.32
C THR A 372 -12.25 30.71 -27.46
N TYR A 373 -12.68 29.80 -26.59
CA TYR A 373 -13.99 29.15 -26.60
C TYR A 373 -14.70 29.29 -25.23
N PRO A 374 -15.19 30.49 -24.86
CA PRO A 374 -15.75 30.74 -23.53
C PRO A 374 -16.93 29.85 -23.15
N ALA A 375 -17.71 29.39 -24.14
CA ALA A 375 -18.83 28.46 -23.91
C ALA A 375 -18.38 27.12 -23.30
N LEU A 376 -17.16 26.66 -23.59
CA LEU A 376 -16.60 25.47 -22.93
C LEU A 376 -16.26 25.74 -21.47
N GLY A 377 -16.01 27.01 -21.11
CA GLY A 377 -15.79 27.43 -19.72
C GLY A 377 -16.96 27.12 -18.81
N SER A 378 -18.19 27.35 -19.28
CA SER A 378 -19.41 27.02 -18.54
C SER A 378 -19.68 25.52 -18.39
N GLU A 379 -19.04 24.67 -19.19
CA GLU A 379 -19.15 23.21 -19.06
C GLU A 379 -18.25 22.65 -17.95
N ILE A 380 -17.24 23.42 -17.50
CA ILE A 380 -16.27 22.99 -16.49
C ILE A 380 -16.96 22.90 -15.11
N ARG A 381 -16.92 21.71 -14.52
CA ARG A 381 -17.48 21.42 -13.19
C ARG A 381 -16.41 21.16 -12.15
N SER A 382 -15.30 20.55 -12.54
CA SER A 382 -14.19 20.23 -11.64
C SER A 382 -12.87 20.39 -12.37
N ILE A 383 -11.88 21.00 -11.73
CA ILE A 383 -10.52 21.10 -12.29
C ILE A 383 -9.55 20.46 -11.32
N PHE A 384 -8.71 19.56 -11.84
CA PHE A 384 -7.59 19.00 -11.10
C PHE A 384 -6.27 19.50 -11.69
N PHE A 385 -5.41 20.03 -10.81
CA PHE A 385 -4.07 20.46 -11.15
C PHE A 385 -3.01 19.58 -10.51
N HIS A 386 -1.93 19.38 -11.25
CA HIS A 386 -0.68 18.90 -10.67
C HIS A 386 0.48 19.72 -11.25
N VAL A 387 0.90 20.73 -10.50
CA VAL A 387 1.94 21.67 -10.92
C VAL A 387 3.11 21.55 -9.95
N THR A 388 4.10 20.73 -10.31
CA THR A 388 5.29 20.54 -9.50
C THR A 388 6.31 21.65 -9.75
N TYR A 389 6.89 22.21 -8.67
CA TYR A 389 8.07 23.10 -8.68
C TYR A 389 8.02 24.25 -9.70
N LEU A 390 7.47 25.38 -9.27
CA LEU A 390 7.51 26.61 -10.07
C LEU A 390 8.80 27.38 -9.74
N HIS A 391 9.67 27.54 -10.74
CA HIS A 391 10.88 28.36 -10.69
C HIS A 391 10.79 29.48 -11.74
N GLY A 392 11.50 30.59 -11.50
CA GLY A 392 11.55 31.73 -12.42
C GLY A 392 10.19 32.41 -12.58
N ASP A 393 9.82 32.74 -13.82
CA ASP A 393 8.60 33.49 -14.18
C ASP A 393 7.34 32.62 -14.24
N LEU A 394 7.48 31.30 -14.12
CA LEU A 394 6.35 30.35 -14.20
C LEU A 394 5.23 30.62 -13.17
N PRO A 395 5.47 31.04 -11.92
CA PRO A 395 4.39 31.38 -10.98
C PRO A 395 3.47 32.48 -11.51
N GLN A 396 4.01 33.51 -12.17
CA GLN A 396 3.21 34.59 -12.72
C GLN A 396 2.38 34.09 -13.91
N LEU A 397 2.98 33.33 -14.82
CA LEU A 397 2.29 32.77 -15.98
C LEU A 397 1.15 31.81 -15.57
N VAL A 398 1.39 30.97 -14.57
CA VAL A 398 0.39 30.08 -13.98
C VAL A 398 -0.75 30.89 -13.37
N GLU A 399 -0.42 31.95 -12.64
CA GLU A 399 -1.43 32.83 -12.04
C GLU A 399 -2.30 33.52 -13.10
N GLU A 400 -1.70 34.11 -14.14
CA GLU A 400 -2.45 34.79 -15.21
C GLU A 400 -3.38 33.81 -15.94
N SER A 401 -2.90 32.58 -16.15
CA SER A 401 -3.69 31.52 -16.75
C SER A 401 -4.84 31.08 -15.83
N MET A 402 -4.60 31.00 -14.51
CA MET A 402 -5.64 30.74 -13.53
C MET A 402 -6.70 31.83 -13.49
N ALA A 403 -6.30 33.10 -13.55
CA ALA A 403 -7.24 34.22 -13.60
C ALA A 403 -8.21 34.11 -14.80
N ARG A 404 -7.70 33.71 -15.97
CA ARG A 404 -8.52 33.48 -17.17
C ARG A 404 -9.47 32.30 -17.00
N ILE A 405 -8.99 31.18 -16.48
CA ILE A 405 -9.82 29.99 -16.23
C ILE A 405 -10.95 30.33 -15.24
N VAL A 406 -10.61 30.96 -14.12
CA VAL A 406 -11.57 31.35 -13.08
C VAL A 406 -12.65 32.27 -13.66
N ALA A 407 -12.27 33.27 -14.46
CA ALA A 407 -13.23 34.20 -15.06
C ALA A 407 -14.26 33.50 -15.99
N ALA A 408 -13.91 32.35 -16.56
CA ALA A 408 -14.75 31.63 -17.52
C ALA A 408 -15.54 30.45 -16.91
N THR A 409 -15.40 30.15 -15.62
CA THR A 409 -15.86 28.88 -15.00
C THR A 409 -16.99 29.06 -13.99
N SER A 410 -18.10 29.68 -14.38
CA SER A 410 -19.23 29.98 -13.47
C SER A 410 -19.89 28.76 -12.82
N ASN A 411 -19.81 27.59 -13.46
CA ASN A 411 -20.36 26.32 -12.96
C ASN A 411 -19.35 25.46 -12.19
N LEU A 412 -18.19 26.02 -11.84
CA LEU A 412 -17.14 25.29 -11.13
C LEU A 412 -17.60 24.87 -9.73
N THR A 413 -17.76 23.57 -9.55
CA THR A 413 -18.11 22.96 -8.27
C THR A 413 -16.88 22.52 -7.48
N ARG A 414 -15.75 22.27 -8.13
CA ARG A 414 -14.59 21.64 -7.50
C ARG A 414 -13.28 22.18 -8.05
N LEU A 415 -12.37 22.52 -7.16
CA LEU A 415 -11.02 22.96 -7.51
C LEU A 415 -10.00 22.22 -6.66
N HIS A 416 -9.17 21.41 -7.31
CA HIS A 416 -8.24 20.49 -6.65
C HIS A 416 -6.80 20.70 -7.13
N GLU A 417 -5.86 20.68 -6.21
CA GLU A 417 -4.44 20.51 -6.51
C GLU A 417 -3.81 19.47 -5.59
N HIS A 418 -2.93 18.62 -6.15
CA HIS A 418 -2.20 17.64 -5.37
C HIS A 418 -1.00 18.28 -4.68
N CYS A 419 -1.22 18.76 -3.46
CA CYS A 419 -0.16 19.29 -2.64
C CYS A 419 0.72 18.14 -2.12
N ASP A 420 2.01 18.16 -2.46
CA ASP A 420 2.96 17.23 -1.89
C ASP A 420 3.22 17.54 -0.40
N SER A 421 3.86 16.62 0.32
CA SER A 421 4.20 16.83 1.74
C SER A 421 5.13 18.03 1.97
N ARG A 422 5.73 18.60 0.92
CA ARG A 422 6.60 19.78 0.99
C ARG A 422 5.79 21.07 0.91
N GLY A 423 4.50 20.98 0.63
CA GLY A 423 3.64 22.14 0.58
C GLY A 423 3.98 23.02 -0.62
N ALA A 424 4.12 22.50 -1.83
CA ALA A 424 3.90 23.34 -3.01
C ALA A 424 2.40 23.31 -3.32
N GLY A 425 1.68 24.41 -3.11
CA GLY A 425 0.28 24.56 -3.54
C GLY A 425 0.21 25.47 -4.76
N LEU A 426 -0.90 25.41 -5.52
CA LEU A 426 -1.09 26.27 -6.69
C LEU A 426 -1.12 27.75 -6.26
N PRO A 427 -0.17 28.60 -6.72
CA PRO A 427 -0.18 30.00 -6.34
C PRO A 427 -1.38 30.70 -6.95
N MET A 428 -2.11 31.44 -6.14
CA MET A 428 -3.25 32.26 -6.55
C MET A 428 -3.15 33.62 -5.89
N LYS A 429 -3.23 34.72 -6.67
CA LYS A 429 -3.32 36.06 -6.08
C LYS A 429 -4.65 36.23 -5.35
N GLY A 430 -4.67 37.07 -4.31
CA GLY A 430 -5.90 37.45 -3.60
C GLY A 430 -7.01 37.94 -4.54
N THR A 431 -6.68 38.73 -5.57
CA THR A 431 -7.65 39.20 -6.58
C THR A 431 -8.28 38.07 -7.38
N THR A 432 -7.49 37.07 -7.76
CA THR A 432 -7.97 35.90 -8.51
C THR A 432 -8.82 34.99 -7.63
N PHE A 433 -8.49 34.86 -6.35
CA PHE A 433 -9.34 34.18 -5.37
C PHE A 433 -10.68 34.90 -5.19
N LEU A 434 -10.68 36.23 -5.04
CA LEU A 434 -11.92 37.01 -4.96
C LEU A 434 -12.78 36.81 -6.22
N LYS A 435 -12.16 36.79 -7.40
CA LYS A 435 -12.88 36.53 -8.65
C LYS A 435 -13.46 35.12 -8.70
N LEU A 436 -12.77 34.11 -8.16
CA LEU A 436 -13.30 32.75 -8.04
C LEU A 436 -14.54 32.70 -7.16
N VAL A 437 -14.51 33.37 -6.01
CA VAL A 437 -15.66 33.44 -5.10
C VAL A 437 -16.83 34.18 -5.77
N GLU A 438 -16.56 35.25 -6.52
CA GLU A 438 -17.57 35.99 -7.27
C GLU A 438 -18.20 35.15 -8.40
N THR A 439 -17.37 34.50 -9.22
CA THR A 439 -17.82 33.79 -10.42
C THR A 439 -18.46 32.44 -10.10
N SER A 440 -17.92 31.70 -9.13
CA SER A 440 -18.29 30.29 -8.89
C SER A 440 -18.63 30.00 -7.43
N GLY A 441 -18.61 30.99 -6.53
CA GLY A 441 -18.75 30.74 -5.09
C GLY A 441 -20.05 30.01 -4.72
N SER A 442 -21.14 30.34 -5.40
CA SER A 442 -22.46 29.73 -5.15
C SER A 442 -22.57 28.28 -5.63
N SER A 443 -21.70 27.83 -6.54
CA SER A 443 -21.65 26.47 -7.07
C SER A 443 -20.54 25.63 -6.44
N LEU A 444 -19.52 26.27 -5.84
CA LEU A 444 -18.34 25.63 -5.27
C LEU A 444 -18.66 24.75 -4.05
N ILE A 445 -18.25 23.49 -4.14
CA ILE A 445 -18.38 22.43 -3.13
C ILE A 445 -17.02 22.11 -2.50
N THR A 446 -15.95 22.13 -3.28
CA THR A 446 -14.60 21.78 -2.79
C THR A 446 -13.55 22.75 -3.31
N LEU A 447 -12.69 23.21 -2.40
CA LEU A 447 -11.55 24.07 -2.68
C LEU A 447 -10.30 23.51 -1.98
N THR A 448 -9.39 22.90 -2.72
CA THR A 448 -8.20 22.21 -2.16
C THR A 448 -6.91 22.50 -2.92
N GLY A 449 -5.77 22.48 -2.21
CA GLY A 449 -4.42 22.64 -2.78
C GLY A 449 -4.04 24.04 -3.29
N ILE A 450 -4.82 25.08 -2.97
CA ILE A 450 -4.54 26.45 -3.41
C ILE A 450 -3.81 27.23 -2.33
N LYS A 451 -2.72 27.90 -2.73
CA LYS A 451 -1.99 28.84 -1.88
C LYS A 451 -2.31 30.26 -2.30
N VAL A 452 -3.11 30.97 -1.51
CA VAL A 452 -3.43 32.38 -1.78
C VAL A 452 -2.29 33.26 -1.26
N SER A 453 -1.64 34.01 -2.14
CA SER A 453 -0.53 34.91 -1.79
C SER A 453 -0.85 36.39 -2.10
N GLU A 454 -0.36 37.27 -1.23
CA GLU A 454 -0.31 38.72 -1.46
C GLU A 454 1.09 39.07 -1.98
N ASN A 455 1.35 38.85 -3.27
CA ASN A 455 2.71 38.99 -3.80
C ASN A 455 3.15 40.42 -4.14
N VAL A 456 2.31 41.45 -3.99
CA VAL A 456 2.68 42.80 -4.45
C VAL A 456 2.06 43.86 -3.56
N VAL A 457 2.84 44.36 -2.58
CA VAL A 457 2.51 45.49 -1.68
C VAL A 457 1.26 45.19 -0.83
N PRO A 458 1.25 45.40 0.50
CA PRO A 458 0.03 45.19 1.26
C PRO A 458 -1.11 45.93 0.56
N PRO A 459 -2.23 45.24 0.23
CA PRO A 459 -3.36 45.92 -0.37
C PRO A 459 -3.69 47.11 0.51
N ALA A 460 -4.04 48.26 -0.08
CA ALA A 460 -4.37 49.46 0.71
C ALA A 460 -5.42 49.17 1.81
N ARG A 461 -6.20 48.10 1.61
CA ARG A 461 -7.24 47.57 2.49
C ARG A 461 -7.36 46.03 2.34
N PRO A 462 -7.20 45.22 3.41
CA PRO A 462 -7.52 43.78 3.36
C PRO A 462 -8.99 43.54 2.97
N PRO A 463 -9.35 42.41 2.34
CA PRO A 463 -10.75 42.14 1.98
C PRO A 463 -11.62 41.94 3.22
N SER A 464 -12.93 42.17 3.06
CA SER A 464 -13.92 41.80 4.07
C SER A 464 -14.04 40.28 4.16
N PHE A 465 -14.29 39.78 5.38
CA PHE A 465 -14.53 38.36 5.62
C PHE A 465 -15.90 37.90 5.06
N SER A 466 -16.78 38.83 4.69
CA SER A 466 -18.11 38.54 4.13
C SER A 466 -18.08 37.80 2.79
N ILE A 467 -16.93 37.76 2.10
CA ILE A 467 -16.78 37.01 0.85
C ILE A 467 -17.16 35.54 0.99
N PHE A 468 -16.99 34.96 2.19
CA PHE A 468 -17.36 33.58 2.49
C PHE A 468 -18.88 33.36 2.54
N ASP A 469 -19.71 34.40 2.51
CA ASP A 469 -21.18 34.28 2.38
C ASP A 469 -21.60 33.69 1.04
N ASN A 470 -20.80 33.90 -0.02
CA ASN A 470 -21.08 33.31 -1.33
C ASN A 470 -20.80 31.80 -1.37
N LEU A 471 -20.00 31.29 -0.43
CA LEU A 471 -19.52 29.89 -0.39
C LEU A 471 -20.47 28.98 0.40
N ARG A 472 -21.79 29.14 0.23
CA ARG A 472 -22.78 28.42 1.06
C ARG A 472 -22.81 26.92 0.85
N ARG A 473 -22.43 26.46 -0.35
CA ARG A 473 -22.37 25.04 -0.72
C ARG A 473 -21.01 24.39 -0.45
N LEU A 474 -20.02 25.16 -0.01
CA LEU A 474 -18.68 24.67 0.22
C LEU A 474 -18.68 23.68 1.38
N ARG A 475 -18.31 22.43 1.09
CA ARG A 475 -18.22 21.33 2.06
C ARG A 475 -16.80 21.03 2.47
N SER A 476 -15.82 21.27 1.61
CA SER A 476 -14.41 21.01 1.87
C SER A 476 -13.55 22.22 1.49
N LEU A 477 -12.82 22.74 2.47
CA LEU A 477 -11.92 23.89 2.31
C LEU A 477 -10.53 23.52 2.83
N GLU A 478 -9.52 23.61 1.96
CA GLU A 478 -8.12 23.75 2.36
C GLU A 478 -7.72 25.21 2.22
N TRP A 479 -7.47 25.85 3.36
CA TRP A 479 -7.02 27.22 3.40
C TRP A 479 -5.52 27.28 3.64
N ARG A 480 -4.81 27.87 2.68
CA ARG A 480 -3.38 28.11 2.77
C ARG A 480 -3.03 29.54 2.38
N SER A 481 -3.12 30.44 3.34
CA SER A 481 -2.83 31.84 3.12
C SER A 481 -2.55 32.60 4.40
N THR A 482 -1.58 33.50 4.33
CA THR A 482 -1.34 34.52 5.37
C THR A 482 -2.19 35.77 5.16
N MET A 483 -3.10 35.78 4.17
CA MET A 483 -4.03 36.89 3.92
C MET A 483 -4.81 37.22 5.19
N GLU A 484 -4.87 38.51 5.51
CA GLU A 484 -5.65 39.05 6.62
C GLU A 484 -6.98 39.58 6.11
N PHE A 485 -7.96 39.71 7.02
CA PHE A 485 -9.30 40.22 6.71
C PHE A 485 -9.63 41.41 7.62
N GLN A 486 -10.32 42.41 7.07
CA GLN A 486 -10.53 43.72 7.69
C GLN A 486 -11.41 43.74 8.94
N ASP A 487 -12.01 42.63 9.26
CA ASP A 487 -13.26 42.58 9.98
C ASP A 487 -13.06 42.08 11.41
N THR A 488 -13.58 42.83 12.40
CA THR A 488 -13.76 42.38 13.80
C THR A 488 -15.22 41.95 14.00
N ALA A 489 -15.43 40.74 14.54
CA ALA A 489 -16.71 40.07 14.80
C ALA A 489 -17.99 40.94 14.59
N SER A 490 -18.64 40.82 13.42
CA SER A 490 -20.01 41.32 13.23
C SER A 490 -21.02 40.25 13.66
N PRO A 491 -22.13 40.62 14.34
CA PRO A 491 -23.18 39.67 14.73
C PRO A 491 -23.85 38.95 13.54
N THR A 492 -23.70 39.44 12.31
CA THR A 492 -24.28 38.81 11.11
C THR A 492 -23.48 37.64 10.54
N TRP A 493 -22.29 37.33 11.07
CA TRP A 493 -21.40 36.31 10.48
C TRP A 493 -21.78 34.87 10.78
N THR A 494 -22.74 34.62 11.66
CA THR A 494 -23.04 33.25 12.10
C THR A 494 -23.48 32.33 10.96
N SER A 495 -23.90 32.86 9.80
CA SER A 495 -24.38 32.09 8.66
C SER A 495 -23.34 31.76 7.57
N TYR A 496 -22.07 32.16 7.70
CA TYR A 496 -21.07 31.87 6.67
C TYR A 496 -20.59 30.42 6.73
N LEU A 497 -20.35 29.82 5.56
CA LEU A 497 -19.89 28.43 5.41
C LEU A 497 -20.78 27.39 6.14
N PRO A 498 -22.12 27.45 6.00
CA PRO A 498 -23.03 26.60 6.78
C PRO A 498 -22.88 25.10 6.44
N SER A 499 -22.47 24.79 5.21
CA SER A 499 -22.29 23.42 4.72
C SER A 499 -20.87 22.88 4.90
N LEU A 500 -19.95 23.62 5.55
CA LEU A 500 -18.56 23.21 5.65
C LEU A 500 -18.42 22.01 6.58
N GLU A 501 -18.00 20.87 6.03
CA GLU A 501 -17.84 19.58 6.71
C GLU A 501 -16.36 19.29 7.02
N TYR A 502 -15.47 19.66 6.09
CA TYR A 502 -14.03 19.43 6.16
C TYR A 502 -13.24 20.73 6.04
N LEU A 503 -12.38 20.99 7.02
CA LEU A 503 -11.50 22.15 7.02
C LEU A 503 -10.04 21.71 7.19
N LYS A 504 -9.18 22.07 6.24
CA LYS A 504 -7.73 21.94 6.36
C LYS A 504 -7.09 23.31 6.42
N LEU A 505 -6.25 23.55 7.42
CA LEU A 505 -5.56 24.82 7.61
C LEU A 505 -4.06 24.58 7.47
N GLN A 506 -3.38 25.38 6.66
CA GLN A 506 -1.92 25.33 6.54
C GLN A 506 -1.37 26.74 6.45
N ASP A 507 -0.44 27.10 7.34
CA ASP A 507 0.23 28.42 7.33
C ASP A 507 -0.78 29.59 7.28
N CYS A 508 -1.89 29.49 8.04
CA CYS A 508 -2.96 30.49 8.03
C CYS A 508 -2.68 31.67 8.98
N SER A 509 -3.18 32.86 8.67
CA SER A 509 -3.07 34.02 9.57
C SER A 509 -3.90 33.78 10.84
N ASN A 510 -3.42 34.31 11.99
CA ASN A 510 -4.17 34.22 13.25
C ASN A 510 -5.53 34.95 13.15
N ASN A 511 -5.58 36.06 12.40
CA ASN A 511 -6.80 36.79 12.11
C ASN A 511 -7.84 35.90 11.40
N PHE A 512 -7.44 35.12 10.40
CA PHE A 512 -8.34 34.19 9.73
C PHE A 512 -8.90 33.13 10.69
N LEU A 513 -8.05 32.53 11.53
CA LEU A 513 -8.46 31.53 12.50
C LEU A 513 -9.38 32.10 13.59
N ASP A 514 -9.13 33.32 14.04
CA ASP A 514 -9.98 34.03 14.99
C ASP A 514 -11.36 34.35 14.39
N ASN A 515 -11.41 34.74 13.12
CA ASN A 515 -12.66 34.96 12.39
C ASN A 515 -13.45 33.66 12.22
N LEU A 516 -12.80 32.54 11.85
CA LEU A 516 -13.43 31.22 11.82
C LEU A 516 -13.97 30.78 13.19
N SER A 517 -13.29 31.15 14.28
CA SER A 517 -13.73 30.84 15.65
C SER A 517 -15.03 31.56 16.03
N SER A 518 -15.37 32.64 15.32
CA SER A 518 -16.59 33.43 15.53
C SER A 518 -17.77 32.96 14.67
N LEU A 519 -17.54 32.10 13.68
CA LEU A 519 -18.59 31.49 12.86
C LEU A 519 -19.32 30.38 13.61
N SER A 520 -20.50 29.97 13.12
CA SER A 520 -21.23 28.84 13.70
C SER A 520 -20.76 27.48 13.17
N LEU A 521 -20.33 27.37 11.91
CA LEU A 521 -19.85 26.13 11.25
C LEU A 521 -20.60 24.86 11.71
N PRO A 522 -21.93 24.78 11.50
CA PRO A 522 -22.76 23.75 12.13
C PRO A 522 -22.49 22.35 11.59
N SER A 523 -21.99 22.25 10.36
CA SER A 523 -21.70 20.97 9.68
C SER A 523 -20.26 20.48 9.89
N LEU A 524 -19.41 21.24 10.58
CA LEU A 524 -17.97 20.95 10.67
C LEU A 524 -17.72 19.70 11.50
N VAL A 525 -17.19 18.66 10.85
CA VAL A 525 -16.93 17.35 11.47
C VAL A 525 -15.48 16.91 11.33
N HIS A 526 -14.75 17.44 10.33
CA HIS A 526 -13.36 17.09 10.07
C HIS A 526 -12.44 18.31 10.09
N LEU A 527 -11.31 18.20 10.78
CA LEU A 527 -10.29 19.25 10.84
C LEU A 527 -8.90 18.68 10.56
N ASP A 528 -8.13 19.30 9.67
CA ASP A 528 -6.72 19.00 9.43
C ASP A 528 -5.86 20.24 9.65
N LEU A 529 -5.11 20.24 10.76
CA LEU A 529 -4.21 21.34 11.14
C LEU A 529 -2.79 21.03 10.69
N GLY A 530 -2.36 21.73 9.65
CA GLY A 530 -0.98 21.84 9.21
C GLY A 530 -0.35 23.20 9.56
N GLY A 531 0.98 23.24 9.51
CA GLY A 531 1.75 24.48 9.67
C GLY A 531 1.86 24.98 11.11
N ARG A 532 2.28 26.23 11.28
CA ARG A 532 2.47 26.87 12.58
C ARG A 532 1.30 27.83 12.86
N ASN A 533 0.32 27.39 13.64
CA ASN A 533 -0.77 28.24 14.10
C ASN A 533 -0.52 28.66 15.56
N SER A 534 -0.94 29.86 15.96
CA SER A 534 -0.73 30.31 17.33
C SER A 534 -1.62 29.55 18.32
N THR A 535 -1.06 29.18 19.47
CA THR A 535 -1.78 28.49 20.55
C THR A 535 -3.04 29.23 21.01
N PRO A 536 -3.05 30.59 21.17
CA PRO A 536 -4.26 31.31 21.58
C PRO A 536 -5.41 31.23 20.57
N SER A 537 -5.13 31.34 19.28
CA SER A 537 -6.16 31.25 18.23
C SER A 537 -6.69 29.83 18.08
N LEU A 538 -5.81 28.82 18.14
CA LEU A 538 -6.23 27.41 18.17
C LEU A 538 -7.12 27.09 19.38
N ARG A 539 -6.77 27.60 20.57
CA ARG A 539 -7.58 27.42 21.77
C ARG A 539 -8.98 28.01 21.59
N ARG A 540 -9.09 29.22 21.04
CA ARG A 540 -10.38 29.85 20.73
C ARG A 540 -11.18 29.02 19.73
N PHE A 541 -10.54 28.56 18.66
CA PHE A 541 -11.19 27.71 17.66
C PHE A 541 -11.74 26.41 18.25
N PHE A 542 -10.92 25.67 19.02
CA PHE A 542 -11.37 24.44 19.67
C PHE A 542 -12.44 24.68 20.73
N SER A 543 -12.42 25.82 21.43
CA SER A 543 -13.47 26.17 22.37
C SER A 543 -14.82 26.39 21.66
N SER A 544 -14.81 26.99 20.47
CA SER A 544 -16.03 27.22 19.68
C SER A 544 -16.54 25.97 18.95
N HIS A 545 -15.62 25.14 18.44
CA HIS A 545 -15.94 24.09 17.45
C HIS A 545 -15.54 22.68 17.84
N GLY A 546 -14.70 22.50 18.86
CA GLY A 546 -14.14 21.20 19.20
C GLY A 546 -15.17 20.13 19.53
N SER A 547 -16.32 20.51 20.10
CA SER A 547 -17.44 19.61 20.38
C SER A 547 -18.12 19.05 19.11
N LYS A 548 -17.92 19.65 17.93
CA LYS A 548 -18.50 19.18 16.67
C LYS A 548 -17.58 18.20 15.93
N LEU A 549 -16.28 18.27 16.21
CA LEU A 549 -15.25 17.52 15.52
C LEU A 549 -15.30 16.03 15.86
N ARG A 550 -15.20 15.20 14.82
CA ARG A 550 -15.14 13.73 14.90
C ARG A 550 -13.82 13.18 14.41
N ASP A 551 -13.24 13.77 13.37
CA ASP A 551 -11.95 13.35 12.84
C ASP A 551 -10.99 14.53 12.79
N VAL A 552 -9.87 14.40 13.48
CA VAL A 552 -8.89 15.48 13.61
C VAL A 552 -7.51 15.00 13.17
N VAL A 553 -6.87 15.77 12.29
CA VAL A 553 -5.46 15.63 11.93
C VAL A 553 -4.71 16.83 12.52
N VAL A 554 -3.58 16.60 13.18
CA VAL A 554 -2.78 17.66 13.84
C VAL A 554 -1.28 17.51 13.59
N ASN A 555 -0.65 18.63 13.24
CA ASN A 555 0.78 18.75 12.99
C ASN A 555 1.37 20.08 13.52
N PRO A 556 2.30 20.07 14.50
CA PRO A 556 2.54 19.04 15.52
C PRO A 556 1.43 19.06 16.59
N HIS A 557 1.59 18.26 17.65
CA HIS A 557 0.66 18.30 18.79
C HIS A 557 0.60 19.70 19.42
N PRO A 558 -0.60 20.23 19.74
CA PRO A 558 -0.74 21.57 20.31
C PRO A 558 -0.31 21.58 21.79
N GLU A 559 0.96 21.88 22.05
CA GLU A 559 1.47 22.04 23.42
C GLU A 559 0.67 23.11 24.18
N GLY A 560 0.30 22.81 25.43
CA GLY A 560 -0.44 23.74 26.30
C GLY A 560 -1.94 23.88 25.99
N ILE A 561 -2.50 23.03 25.13
CA ILE A 561 -3.94 22.92 24.91
C ILE A 561 -4.43 21.58 25.46
N SER A 562 -5.45 21.62 26.33
CA SER A 562 -6.20 20.44 26.75
C SER A 562 -7.07 19.92 25.61
N PHE A 563 -6.44 19.35 24.58
CA PHE A 563 -7.10 19.01 23.31
C PHE A 563 -8.35 18.14 23.50
N PHE A 564 -8.24 17.08 24.30
CA PHE A 564 -9.34 16.14 24.54
C PHE A 564 -10.48 16.73 25.38
N ASP A 565 -10.19 17.72 26.23
CA ASP A 565 -11.23 18.44 26.99
C ASP A 565 -12.01 19.39 26.08
N LEU A 566 -11.34 20.01 25.10
CA LEU A 566 -11.99 20.92 24.14
C LEU A 566 -12.69 20.16 23.00
N CYS A 567 -12.25 18.94 22.69
CA CYS A 567 -12.76 18.14 21.57
C CYS A 567 -13.35 16.80 22.03
N PRO A 568 -14.38 16.79 22.89
CA PRO A 568 -14.86 15.58 23.59
C PRO A 568 -15.49 14.51 22.69
N ASN A 569 -15.82 14.85 21.43
CA ASN A 569 -16.52 13.98 20.49
C ASN A 569 -15.62 13.39 19.40
N VAL A 570 -14.30 13.61 19.48
CA VAL A 570 -13.35 13.11 18.49
C VAL A 570 -13.29 11.58 18.52
N ALA A 571 -13.66 10.96 17.39
CA ALA A 571 -13.61 9.52 17.21
C ALA A 571 -12.29 9.03 16.63
N GLN A 572 -11.67 9.82 15.73
CA GLN A 572 -10.40 9.51 15.11
C GLN A 572 -9.42 10.67 15.22
N LEU A 573 -8.20 10.38 15.65
CA LEU A 573 -7.13 11.37 15.75
C LEU A 573 -5.93 10.90 14.94
N LYS A 574 -5.42 11.75 14.05
CA LYS A 574 -4.19 11.49 13.30
C LYS A 574 -3.13 12.54 13.61
N LEU A 575 -2.03 12.11 14.20
CA LEU A 575 -0.87 12.93 14.48
C LEU A 575 0.09 12.84 13.28
N THR A 576 0.35 13.96 12.60
CA THR A 576 1.20 14.02 11.39
C THR A 576 2.59 14.63 11.66
N ALA A 577 3.06 14.55 12.91
CA ALA A 577 4.36 15.06 13.32
C ALA A 577 5.51 14.23 12.71
N ILE A 578 6.18 14.79 11.70
CA ILE A 578 7.23 14.12 10.92
C ILE A 578 8.38 13.59 11.81
N ASN A 579 8.65 14.24 12.94
CA ASN A 579 9.84 14.01 13.78
C ASN A 579 9.58 13.85 15.28
N GLN A 580 8.32 13.71 15.73
CA GLN A 580 8.02 13.69 17.17
C GLN A 580 7.00 12.61 17.50
N VAL A 581 7.30 11.85 18.55
CA VAL A 581 6.35 10.96 19.23
C VAL A 581 5.54 11.84 20.20
N PRO A 582 4.20 11.70 20.27
CA PRO A 582 3.41 12.47 21.24
C PRO A 582 3.90 12.19 22.67
N PRO A 583 4.09 13.23 23.50
CA PRO A 583 4.48 13.01 24.88
C PRO A 583 3.33 12.33 25.65
N PRO A 584 3.62 11.57 26.72
CA PRO A 584 2.59 10.94 27.56
C PRO A 584 1.54 11.93 28.08
N THR A 585 1.96 13.17 28.35
CA THR A 585 1.09 14.27 28.80
C THR A 585 0.01 14.67 27.80
N PHE A 586 0.18 14.34 26.51
CA PHE A 586 -0.82 14.61 25.48
C PHE A 586 -2.14 13.86 25.74
N TYR A 587 -2.07 12.66 26.32
CA TYR A 587 -3.24 11.84 26.65
C TYR A 587 -3.89 12.22 27.98
N LYS A 588 -3.51 13.35 28.58
CA LYS A 588 -4.21 13.86 29.77
C LYS A 588 -5.55 14.46 29.37
N CYS A 589 -6.60 14.04 30.07
CA CYS A 589 -7.96 14.50 29.90
C CYS A 589 -8.59 14.62 31.28
N ALA A 590 -9.29 15.72 31.56
CA ALA A 590 -9.92 15.98 32.85
C ALA A 590 -11.15 15.07 33.06
N ALA A 591 -11.87 14.75 31.99
CA ALA A 591 -13.00 13.82 31.98
C ALA A 591 -12.72 12.61 31.08
N PRO A 592 -13.34 11.43 31.32
CA PRO A 592 -13.22 10.30 30.41
C PRO A 592 -13.75 10.62 29.00
N HIS A 593 -12.90 10.43 27.99
CA HIS A 593 -13.20 10.69 26.58
C HIS A 593 -13.85 9.45 25.93
N ARG A 594 -15.17 9.49 25.75
CA ARG A 594 -15.99 8.30 25.40
C ARG A 594 -16.08 7.95 23.91
N TYR A 595 -15.59 8.81 23.02
CA TYR A 595 -15.77 8.62 21.57
C TYR A 595 -14.50 8.22 20.82
N LEU A 596 -13.32 8.46 21.37
CA LEU A 596 -12.05 8.21 20.70
C LEU A 596 -11.86 6.70 20.53
N THR A 597 -11.93 6.23 19.28
CA THR A 597 -11.79 4.81 18.94
C THR A 597 -10.45 4.49 18.29
N ARG A 598 -9.83 5.48 17.64
CA ARG A 598 -8.61 5.28 16.84
C ARG A 598 -7.65 6.47 16.94
N VAL A 599 -6.37 6.16 17.14
CA VAL A 599 -5.27 7.14 17.06
C VAL A 599 -4.24 6.68 16.05
N THR A 600 -3.87 7.52 15.08
CA THR A 600 -2.85 7.25 14.07
C THR A 600 -1.64 8.16 14.26
N ILE A 601 -0.44 7.62 14.38
CA ILE A 601 0.80 8.36 14.64
C ILE A 601 1.73 8.24 13.44
N SER A 602 2.00 9.36 12.78
CA SER A 602 2.79 9.46 11.54
C SER A 602 4.21 9.98 11.80
N ALA A 603 5.01 9.27 12.61
CA ALA A 603 6.38 9.68 12.94
C ALA A 603 7.41 9.12 11.93
N PHE A 604 7.35 9.59 10.68
CA PHE A 604 8.06 9.02 9.52
C PHE A 604 9.58 9.06 9.60
N ALA A 605 10.19 10.02 10.31
CA ALA A 605 11.65 10.08 10.44
C ALA A 605 12.25 8.91 11.23
N TYR A 606 11.41 8.16 11.94
CA TYR A 606 11.81 6.93 12.63
C TYR A 606 11.59 5.68 11.76
N SER A 607 11.91 5.83 10.46
CA SER A 607 11.59 4.93 9.33
C SER A 607 11.76 3.42 9.56
N ARG A 608 10.98 2.70 8.74
CA ARG A 608 10.61 1.26 8.69
C ARG A 608 11.76 0.28 8.44
N SER A 609 12.87 0.73 7.86
CA SER A 609 13.84 -0.18 7.22
C SER A 609 14.94 -0.71 8.14
N ASN A 610 15.01 -0.30 9.41
CA ASN A 610 16.01 -0.88 10.33
C ASN A 610 15.39 -1.98 11.19
N PRO A 611 15.77 -3.27 11.01
CA PRO A 611 15.26 -4.37 11.83
C PRO A 611 15.62 -4.22 13.32
N LYS A 612 16.55 -3.33 13.66
CA LYS A 612 16.75 -2.85 15.01
C LYS A 612 16.28 -1.40 15.08
N MET A 613 15.23 -1.16 15.84
CA MET A 613 14.91 0.20 16.29
C MET A 613 16.17 0.77 16.94
N ILE A 614 16.78 1.78 16.32
CA ILE A 614 18.04 2.37 16.83
C ILE A 614 17.80 2.97 18.21
N SER A 615 18.81 3.01 19.08
CA SER A 615 18.66 3.50 20.47
C SER A 615 17.89 4.82 20.57
N ARG A 616 18.16 5.77 19.66
CA ARG A 616 17.45 7.06 19.56
C ARG A 616 15.94 6.91 19.33
N GLN A 617 15.52 5.96 18.48
CA GLN A 617 14.11 5.67 18.25
C GLN A 617 13.47 5.03 19.48
N GLN A 618 14.19 4.10 20.13
CA GLN A 618 13.71 3.46 21.36
C GLN A 618 13.46 4.50 22.46
N SER A 619 14.41 5.42 22.66
CA SER A 619 14.28 6.52 23.62
C SER A 619 13.12 7.46 23.29
N ALA A 620 12.75 7.63 22.01
CA ALA A 620 11.63 8.48 21.60
C ALA A 620 10.27 7.82 21.83
N TRP A 621 10.15 6.52 21.54
CA TRP A 621 8.89 5.78 21.68
C TRP A 621 8.64 5.27 23.11
N SER A 622 9.70 4.93 23.85
CA SER A 622 9.57 4.34 25.19
C SER A 622 8.71 5.17 26.16
N PRO A 623 8.81 6.52 26.24
CA PRO A 623 7.95 7.29 27.14
C PRO A 623 6.47 7.12 26.82
N LEU A 624 6.09 7.20 25.53
CA LEU A 624 4.71 6.98 25.11
C LEU A 624 4.21 5.60 25.55
N PHE A 625 4.98 4.54 25.30
CA PHE A 625 4.49 3.19 25.59
C PHE A 625 4.55 2.82 27.07
N LYS A 626 5.46 3.39 27.87
CA LYS A 626 5.58 3.06 29.29
C LYS A 626 4.74 3.97 30.18
N ASP A 627 4.72 5.26 29.87
CA ASP A 627 4.23 6.31 30.78
C ASP A 627 2.89 6.89 30.37
N ALA A 628 2.40 6.63 29.14
CA ALA A 628 1.05 7.07 28.77
C ALA A 628 0.01 6.37 29.63
N ASP A 629 -1.00 7.13 30.04
CA ASP A 629 -2.18 6.62 30.72
C ASP A 629 -3.38 6.74 29.78
N LEU A 630 -3.88 5.60 29.32
CA LEU A 630 -5.03 5.51 28.42
C LEU A 630 -6.34 5.19 29.16
N THR A 631 -6.36 5.18 30.49
CA THR A 631 -7.56 4.88 31.28
C THR A 631 -8.72 5.85 31.03
N SER A 632 -8.41 7.11 30.70
CA SER A 632 -9.40 8.12 30.31
C SER A 632 -10.03 7.88 28.93
N PHE A 633 -9.64 6.85 28.17
CA PHE A 633 -10.15 6.58 26.82
C PHE A 633 -10.82 5.20 26.72
N PRO A 634 -11.96 4.97 27.39
CA PRO A 634 -12.59 3.65 27.48
C PRO A 634 -13.09 3.09 26.13
N ALA A 635 -13.27 3.95 25.12
CA ALA A 635 -13.67 3.54 23.77
C ALA A 635 -12.50 3.30 22.81
N LEU A 636 -11.26 3.56 23.23
CA LEU A 636 -10.09 3.43 22.38
C LEU A 636 -9.85 1.96 22.06
N LYS A 637 -9.90 1.62 20.77
CA LYS A 637 -9.71 0.24 20.29
C LYS A 637 -8.36 0.06 19.63
N GLU A 638 -7.86 1.09 18.96
CA GLU A 638 -6.70 0.99 18.09
C GLU A 638 -5.76 2.19 18.21
N VAL A 639 -4.45 1.90 18.28
CA VAL A 639 -3.38 2.86 18.02
C VAL A 639 -2.59 2.36 16.81
N GLN A 640 -2.63 3.11 15.71
CA GLN A 640 -1.87 2.86 14.50
C GLN A 640 -0.56 3.65 14.51
N CYS A 641 0.58 2.94 14.42
CA CYS A 641 1.88 3.58 14.31
C CYS A 641 2.46 3.34 12.91
N LEU A 642 2.61 4.40 12.10
CA LEU A 642 3.10 4.26 10.72
C LEU A 642 4.60 3.88 10.62
N ALA A 643 5.31 3.97 11.75
CA ALA A 643 6.68 3.50 11.93
C ALA A 643 6.77 2.05 12.43
N CYS A 644 5.65 1.45 12.85
CA CYS A 644 5.61 0.07 13.29
C CYS A 644 5.62 -0.86 12.07
N GLU A 645 6.57 -1.80 12.06
CA GLU A 645 6.59 -2.94 11.14
C GLU A 645 6.69 -4.21 11.98
N TRP A 646 5.74 -5.13 11.75
CA TRP A 646 5.74 -6.38 12.48
C TRP A 646 6.93 -7.25 12.09
N PRO A 647 7.62 -7.83 13.08
CA PRO A 647 8.70 -8.76 12.81
C PRO A 647 8.15 -10.00 12.10
N LYS A 648 8.93 -10.51 11.17
CA LYS A 648 8.49 -11.57 10.26
C LYS A 648 8.92 -12.93 10.83
N ASP A 649 10.16 -13.08 11.26
CA ASP A 649 10.68 -14.32 11.86
C ASP A 649 10.72 -14.32 13.41
N GLU A 650 10.87 -15.52 14.00
CA GLU A 650 10.90 -15.77 15.44
C GLU A 650 12.00 -14.97 16.18
N ARG A 651 13.16 -14.77 15.55
CA ARG A 651 14.28 -14.04 16.15
C ARG A 651 14.03 -12.54 16.18
N ALA A 652 13.50 -12.00 15.08
CA ALA A 652 13.06 -10.62 15.00
C ALA A 652 11.97 -10.35 16.04
N ILE A 653 11.03 -11.28 16.24
CA ILE A 653 10.00 -11.19 17.29
C ILE A 653 10.62 -11.00 18.66
N ALA A 654 11.58 -11.84 19.02
CA ALA A 654 12.22 -11.79 20.34
C ALA A 654 13.00 -10.49 20.63
N LYS A 655 13.33 -9.71 19.59
CA LYS A 655 14.12 -8.46 19.71
C LYS A 655 13.31 -7.20 19.40
N ASN A 656 12.10 -7.33 18.90
CA ASN A 656 11.33 -6.21 18.39
C ASN A 656 10.46 -5.62 19.51
N LEU A 657 10.81 -4.40 19.93
CA LEU A 657 10.08 -3.67 20.97
C LEU A 657 8.60 -3.42 20.62
N TRP A 658 8.24 -3.34 19.32
CA TRP A 658 6.85 -3.20 18.93
C TRP A 658 5.99 -4.38 19.40
N VAL A 659 6.55 -5.59 19.46
CA VAL A 659 5.85 -6.77 20.00
C VAL A 659 5.58 -6.62 21.49
N GLU A 660 6.59 -6.17 22.24
CA GLU A 660 6.46 -5.90 23.68
C GLU A 660 5.41 -4.80 23.94
N TYR A 661 5.47 -3.71 23.18
CA TYR A 661 4.50 -2.61 23.26
C TYR A 661 3.09 -3.06 22.88
N ALA A 662 2.93 -3.88 21.85
CA ALA A 662 1.63 -4.40 21.44
C ALA A 662 1.00 -5.30 22.52
N ASP A 663 1.79 -6.23 23.06
CA ASP A 663 1.33 -7.12 24.14
C ASP A 663 1.00 -6.30 25.40
N TYR A 664 1.83 -5.30 25.75
CA TYR A 664 1.58 -4.40 26.88
C TYR A 664 0.29 -3.58 26.71
N PHE A 665 0.07 -2.95 25.55
CA PHE A 665 -1.13 -2.16 25.26
C PHE A 665 -2.40 -3.00 25.37
N LYS A 666 -2.36 -4.19 24.75
CA LYS A 666 -3.48 -5.13 24.78
C LYS A 666 -3.79 -5.60 26.19
N ASN A 667 -2.78 -5.94 26.99
CA ASN A 667 -2.98 -6.47 28.34
C ASN A 667 -3.39 -5.37 29.35
N LYS A 668 -2.81 -4.17 29.26
CA LYS A 668 -3.05 -3.09 30.22
C LYS A 668 -4.36 -2.34 29.96
N TRP A 669 -4.71 -2.10 28.69
CA TRP A 669 -5.85 -1.26 28.33
C TRP A 669 -6.85 -1.91 27.35
N GLY A 670 -6.58 -3.11 26.84
CA GLY A 670 -7.41 -3.72 25.79
C GLY A 670 -7.28 -3.05 24.42
N VAL A 671 -6.25 -2.20 24.24
CA VAL A 671 -6.02 -1.43 23.00
C VAL A 671 -5.11 -2.22 22.05
N LEU A 672 -5.48 -2.30 20.78
CA LEU A 672 -4.67 -2.93 19.75
C LEU A 672 -3.65 -1.95 19.18
N LEU A 673 -2.36 -2.32 19.21
CA LEU A 673 -1.34 -1.65 18.42
C LEU A 673 -1.35 -2.23 17.00
N VAL A 674 -1.42 -1.35 15.98
CA VAL A 674 -1.41 -1.77 14.57
C VAL A 674 -0.27 -1.11 13.77
N ASP A 675 0.19 -1.84 12.75
CA ASP A 675 1.22 -1.37 11.82
C ASP A 675 0.68 -0.35 10.81
N TYR A 676 1.55 0.11 9.91
CA TYR A 676 1.17 1.05 8.85
C TYR A 676 0.16 0.50 7.84
N GLU A 677 -0.06 -0.82 7.78
CA GLU A 677 -1.07 -1.47 6.94
C GLU A 677 -2.39 -1.69 7.70
N GLY A 678 -2.46 -1.32 8.98
CA GLY A 678 -3.64 -1.50 9.83
C GLY A 678 -3.75 -2.90 10.42
N ARG A 679 -2.69 -3.70 10.39
CA ARG A 679 -2.68 -5.04 10.97
C ARG A 679 -2.25 -5.00 12.42
N HIS A 680 -2.94 -5.72 13.29
CA HIS A 680 -2.54 -5.87 14.69
C HIS A 680 -1.54 -7.02 14.87
N TRP A 681 -0.74 -6.92 15.93
CA TRP A 681 0.11 -8.03 16.36
C TRP A 681 -0.73 -9.23 16.83
N LYS A 682 -0.50 -10.40 16.23
CA LYS A 682 -1.05 -11.67 16.70
C LYS A 682 0.04 -12.42 17.44
N SER A 683 -0.15 -12.59 18.75
CA SER A 683 0.78 -13.37 19.58
C SER A 683 0.93 -14.78 19.00
N ARG A 684 2.16 -15.23 18.80
CA ARG A 684 2.46 -16.54 18.24
C ARG A 684 2.53 -17.60 19.34
N LEU A 685 2.37 -18.87 18.95
CA LEU A 685 2.59 -19.99 19.86
C LEU A 685 4.00 -19.89 20.46
N LYS A 686 4.06 -19.74 21.79
CA LYS A 686 5.31 -19.84 22.54
C LYS A 686 5.57 -21.33 22.75
N GLY A 687 6.73 -21.82 22.30
CA GLY A 687 7.11 -23.20 22.57
C GLY A 687 7.15 -23.44 24.09
N SER A 688 6.60 -24.57 24.54
CA SER A 688 6.84 -25.05 25.90
C SER A 688 8.34 -25.21 26.07
N ARG A 689 8.93 -24.43 26.97
CA ARG A 689 10.38 -24.48 27.24
C ARG A 689 10.80 -25.84 27.77
#